data_AF-A0A352RFF0-F1
#
_entry.id   AF-A0A352RFF0-F1
#
_cell.length_a   1.000
_cell.length_b   1.000
_cell.length_c   1.000
_cell.angle_alpha   90.00
_cell.angle_beta   90.00
_cell.angle_gamma   90.00
#
_symmetry.space_group_name_H-M   'P 1'
#
loop_
_entity.id
_entity.type
_entity.pdbx_description
1 polymer ?
#
loop_
_entity_poly.entity_id
_entity_poly.type
_entity_poly.pdbx_seq_one_letter_code
_entity_poly.pdbx_strand_id
1 'polypeptide(L)'
;MTAKSSRQTEPQNMINARMYNRPIAIVGMSALFPDAPNLHQYWDNIINKIDSIIDIPKSRWNIEDYYDIDSEAPDKTYCKRGGFIPDIDFNPMEFGIPPNILEVTDVTQLLGLLVAKSAMKDAGYGETSDEVLDATGVILGVTSGMKLLGSLTSRLQYPIWEKVLRRSGISESDTGQIIEKMKKAYVRWEENSFPGLLGNVIAGRIANRLNLGGTNCTVDAACASSLSAMKMAISDLLEYRSDMMIAGGVDADNSPMMYLCFSKTPAFTKGENPRPFDEDSGGVMIGEGLGMVVLKRLEDAERDGDRIYAVVKGIGTSSDGKFKSIYAPRSGGQAKALRRAYEDANVEPLCIGMLEAHGTGTAAGDVAEFEGLKEVFTENKPEKSCYPDYQHIALGSIKSQIGHTKAAAGIAGLIKTALALHHKILPPSINIDRPSKKLGIENTPFYLNTEPRPWITDGEPRRAGVSAFGFGGTNFHYVLEEFQDVHSGPFRMHITSQTVFLSAATPKELDKACNNLLAELETEGAEQRHSQLLESSRENSIPKKHARLGFVTDSLENTVELLGQAISTLESKADKTEWNLKGIVYREKALETKGKVVALFSGQGSQYMNMAKELFFNFPAMAAPFSALDKLFTGKNGKSAAAARPLSDLVFPIAVFEDEELEAQQAQLQLTENVQPAIGGISAGLLRIARDAGLQIDFAAGHSFGELTALWAAGVIAEDDYYKLAYARGQAMAAPDDPDFDAGSMLAVMGEVEKLEADLTEFPDVVMANLNYKKQVVLAGQTADILQA
;
A
#
# COMPACT_ATOMS: atom_id res chain seq x y z
N MET A 1 12.09 42.97 36.14
CA MET A 1 10.88 43.53 35.53
C MET A 1 10.04 42.38 35.03
N THR A 2 8.93 42.20 35.72
CA THR A 2 7.94 41.15 35.62
C THR A 2 6.94 41.41 34.48
N ALA A 3 6.31 40.31 34.05
CA ALA A 3 5.13 40.22 33.19
C ALA A 3 5.31 40.49 31.68
N LYS A 4 5.89 39.50 30.97
CA LYS A 4 5.48 39.24 29.58
C LYS A 4 4.13 38.52 29.63
N SER A 5 3.07 39.30 29.39
CA SER A 5 1.74 38.90 28.90
C SER A 5 1.39 37.41 29.02
N SER A 6 0.57 37.08 30.03
CA SER A 6 -0.34 35.95 29.90
C SER A 6 -1.38 36.31 28.84
N ARG A 7 -1.21 35.81 27.61
CA ARG A 7 -2.32 35.75 26.65
C ARG A 7 -3.36 34.77 27.21
N GLN A 8 -4.26 35.28 28.04
CA GLN A 8 -5.60 34.72 28.15
C GLN A 8 -6.31 35.09 26.85
N THR A 9 -6.18 34.25 25.84
CA THR A 9 -7.04 34.30 24.66
C THR A 9 -8.30 33.51 24.98
N GLU A 10 -9.44 34.19 24.84
CA GLU A 10 -10.78 33.64 25.02
C GLU A 10 -10.99 32.31 24.24
N PRO A 11 -11.79 31.36 24.77
CA PRO A 11 -12.01 30.06 24.13
C PRO A 11 -12.61 30.12 22.73
N GLN A 12 -13.35 31.17 22.39
CA GLN A 12 -14.12 31.26 21.14
C GLN A 12 -13.25 31.40 19.89
N ASN A 13 -12.03 31.94 20.00
CA ASN A 13 -11.07 32.00 18.89
C ASN A 13 -10.23 30.71 18.72
N MET A 14 -10.29 29.77 19.67
CA MET A 14 -9.59 28.47 19.56
C MET A 14 -10.39 27.41 18.80
N ILE A 15 -11.69 27.62 18.57
CA ILE A 15 -12.55 26.65 17.89
C ILE A 15 -12.10 26.47 16.42
N ASN A 16 -11.59 27.51 15.77
CA ASN A 16 -11.17 27.44 14.36
C ASN A 16 -9.70 27.08 14.14
N ALA A 17 -8.90 26.92 15.20
CA ALA A 17 -7.45 26.75 15.09
C ALA A 17 -6.99 25.29 15.00
N ARG A 18 -7.85 24.33 15.37
CA ARG A 18 -7.50 22.91 15.39
C ARG A 18 -7.97 22.20 14.14
N MET A 19 -7.13 21.31 13.64
CA MET A 19 -7.42 20.53 12.42
C MET A 19 -8.66 19.64 12.57
N TYR A 20 -8.98 19.14 13.78
CA TYR A 20 -10.18 18.33 13.97
C TYR A 20 -11.51 19.06 13.65
N ASN A 21 -11.54 20.40 13.76
CA ASN A 21 -12.71 21.22 13.40
C ASN A 21 -12.71 21.65 11.93
N ARG A 22 -11.54 21.69 11.29
CA ARG A 22 -11.35 22.08 9.89
C ARG A 22 -10.42 21.10 9.19
N PRO A 23 -10.86 19.85 9.01
CA PRO A 23 -10.03 18.82 8.40
C PRO A 23 -9.67 19.17 6.96
N ILE A 24 -8.55 18.61 6.50
CA ILE A 24 -8.07 18.78 5.12
C ILE A 24 -8.23 17.47 4.37
N ALA A 25 -8.86 17.52 3.21
CA ALA A 25 -9.01 16.40 2.30
C ALA A 25 -7.76 16.26 1.41
N ILE A 26 -7.29 15.02 1.24
CA ILE A 26 -6.38 14.65 0.16
C ILE A 26 -7.25 14.22 -1.03
N VAL A 27 -7.31 15.06 -2.06
CA VAL A 27 -8.23 14.87 -3.20
C VAL A 27 -7.56 14.29 -4.45
N GLY A 28 -6.23 14.41 -4.55
CA GLY A 28 -5.45 13.78 -5.61
C GLY A 28 -4.03 13.50 -5.18
N MET A 29 -3.38 12.54 -5.83
CA MET A 29 -2.01 12.14 -5.54
C MET A 29 -1.25 11.78 -6.81
N SER A 30 0.07 11.90 -6.78
CA SER A 30 0.96 11.33 -7.78
C SER A 30 2.26 10.89 -7.14
N ALA A 31 2.81 9.81 -7.67
CA ALA A 31 4.03 9.18 -7.17
C ALA A 31 4.93 8.79 -8.34
N LEU A 32 6.23 9.10 -8.21
CA LEU A 32 7.31 8.61 -9.05
C LEU A 32 8.44 8.18 -8.12
N PHE A 33 8.54 6.87 -7.90
CA PHE A 33 9.45 6.26 -6.94
C PHE A 33 10.24 5.12 -7.61
N PRO A 34 11.24 4.55 -6.92
CA PRO A 34 11.97 3.40 -7.44
C PRO A 34 11.03 2.28 -7.87
N ASP A 35 11.28 1.76 -9.08
CA ASP A 35 10.45 0.73 -9.74
C ASP A 35 8.96 1.09 -9.92
N ALA A 36 8.58 2.36 -9.77
CA ALA A 36 7.21 2.83 -9.80
C ALA A 36 7.08 4.14 -10.60
N PRO A 37 6.71 4.08 -11.89
CA PRO A 37 6.59 5.27 -12.74
C PRO A 37 5.32 6.10 -12.45
N ASN A 38 4.37 5.56 -11.69
CA ASN A 38 3.09 6.20 -11.38
C ASN A 38 2.51 5.71 -10.03
N LEU A 39 1.39 6.31 -9.61
CA LEU A 39 0.70 6.02 -8.34
C LEU A 39 0.19 4.58 -8.25
N HIS A 40 -0.30 4.01 -9.35
CA HIS A 40 -0.81 2.64 -9.39
C HIS A 40 0.30 1.63 -9.12
N GLN A 41 1.39 1.70 -9.89
CA GLN A 41 2.54 0.80 -9.71
C GLN A 41 3.17 0.96 -8.32
N TYR A 42 3.22 2.18 -7.79
CA TYR A 42 3.73 2.40 -6.44
C TYR A 42 2.94 1.62 -5.38
N TRP A 43 1.62 1.65 -5.46
CA TRP A 43 0.76 0.92 -4.53
C TRP A 43 0.83 -0.60 -4.73
N ASP A 44 0.90 -1.06 -5.98
CA ASP A 44 1.06 -2.48 -6.28
C ASP A 44 2.40 -3.01 -5.77
N ASN A 45 3.49 -2.27 -5.97
CA ASN A 45 4.80 -2.62 -5.43
C ASN A 45 4.76 -2.77 -3.90
N ILE A 46 4.03 -1.87 -3.22
CA ILE A 46 3.85 -1.94 -1.76
C ILE A 46 3.15 -3.23 -1.35
N ILE A 47 1.99 -3.52 -1.94
CA ILE A 47 1.19 -4.69 -1.57
C ILE A 47 1.89 -5.99 -1.94
N ASN A 48 2.60 -6.03 -3.06
CA ASN A 48 3.32 -7.20 -3.56
C ASN A 48 4.72 -7.37 -2.95
N LYS A 49 5.09 -6.53 -1.97
CA LYS A 49 6.37 -6.61 -1.24
C LYS A 49 7.59 -6.51 -2.18
N ILE A 50 7.51 -5.67 -3.21
CA ILE A 50 8.61 -5.48 -4.15
C ILE A 50 9.75 -4.70 -3.46
N ASP A 51 10.96 -5.27 -3.50
CA ASP A 51 12.19 -4.60 -3.08
C ASP A 51 12.79 -3.85 -4.27
N SER A 52 12.73 -2.53 -4.25
CA SER A 52 13.20 -1.66 -5.33
C SER A 52 14.65 -1.19 -5.14
N ILE A 53 15.38 -1.78 -4.18
CA ILE A 53 16.81 -1.51 -3.96
C ILE A 53 17.66 -2.29 -4.95
N ILE A 54 18.43 -1.58 -5.77
CA ILE A 54 19.32 -2.17 -6.77
C ILE A 54 20.76 -1.70 -6.59
N ASP A 55 21.71 -2.40 -7.21
CA ASP A 55 23.06 -1.88 -7.40
C ASP A 55 23.00 -0.58 -8.21
N ILE A 56 23.90 0.36 -7.90
CA ILE A 56 23.99 1.64 -8.61
C ILE A 56 24.12 1.39 -10.12
N PRO A 57 23.15 1.89 -10.93
CA PRO A 57 23.20 1.67 -12.37
C PRO A 57 24.43 2.34 -13.00
N LYS A 58 25.04 1.69 -14.00
CA LYS A 58 26.14 2.28 -14.77
C LYS A 58 25.77 3.59 -15.47
N SER A 59 24.48 3.80 -15.73
CA SER A 59 23.94 5.06 -16.26
C SER A 59 23.98 6.22 -15.25
N ARG A 60 24.17 5.93 -13.96
CA ARG A 60 24.35 6.93 -12.90
C ARG A 60 25.83 7.22 -12.66
N TRP A 61 26.61 6.20 -12.32
CA TRP A 61 28.07 6.27 -12.19
C TRP A 61 28.66 4.87 -12.01
N ASN A 62 29.97 4.71 -12.24
CA ASN A 62 30.64 3.42 -12.12
C ASN A 62 30.99 3.11 -10.65
N ILE A 63 30.52 1.98 -10.13
CA ILE A 63 30.73 1.56 -8.74
C ILE A 63 32.23 1.43 -8.43
N GLU A 64 33.02 0.87 -9.35
CA GLU A 64 34.46 0.61 -9.16
C GLU A 64 35.28 1.89 -8.89
N ASP A 65 34.79 3.05 -9.36
CA ASP A 65 35.48 4.32 -9.22
C ASP A 65 35.41 4.86 -7.77
N TYR A 66 34.34 4.52 -7.03
CA TYR A 66 34.01 5.15 -5.75
C TYR A 66 33.75 4.19 -4.60
N TYR A 67 33.53 2.90 -4.88
CA TYR A 67 33.27 1.91 -3.84
C TYR A 67 34.57 1.43 -3.18
N ASP A 68 34.56 1.34 -1.86
CA ASP A 68 35.54 0.60 -1.07
C ASP A 68 34.83 0.00 0.16
N ILE A 69 35.16 -1.24 0.50
CA ILE A 69 34.58 -1.90 1.67
C ILE A 69 35.06 -1.28 2.98
N ASP A 70 36.23 -0.64 2.98
CA ASP A 70 36.72 0.15 4.11
C ASP A 70 35.97 1.48 4.20
N SER A 71 35.20 1.67 5.27
CA SER A 71 34.43 2.90 5.49
C SER A 71 35.32 4.13 5.66
N GLU A 72 36.57 3.93 6.09
CA GLU A 72 37.56 4.99 6.31
C GLU A 72 38.37 5.31 5.06
N ALA A 73 38.24 4.54 3.97
CA ALA A 73 38.96 4.80 2.74
C ALA A 73 38.67 6.23 2.23
N PRO A 74 39.70 7.05 1.97
CA PRO A 74 39.51 8.44 1.58
C PRO A 74 38.78 8.52 0.25
N ASP A 75 37.82 9.44 0.14
CA ASP A 75 37.06 9.70 -1.08
C ASP A 75 36.29 8.48 -1.66
N LYS A 76 36.03 7.47 -0.81
CA LYS A 76 35.25 6.27 -1.14
C LYS A 76 33.97 6.14 -0.31
N THR A 77 32.97 5.50 -0.90
CA THR A 77 31.73 5.06 -0.26
C THR A 77 31.77 3.55 -0.02
N TYR A 78 31.23 3.10 1.11
CA TYR A 78 31.05 1.67 1.38
C TYR A 78 29.64 1.17 1.02
N CYS A 79 28.82 2.02 0.41
CA CYS A 79 27.50 1.65 -0.09
C CYS A 79 27.52 1.66 -1.61
N LYS A 80 26.97 0.61 -2.22
CA LYS A 80 26.89 0.42 -3.67
C LYS A 80 25.47 0.18 -4.18
N ARG A 81 24.46 0.34 -3.31
CA ARG A 81 23.04 0.08 -3.58
C ARG A 81 22.15 1.23 -3.14
N GLY A 82 21.00 1.37 -3.79
CA GLY A 82 19.97 2.35 -3.45
C GLY A 82 18.72 2.24 -4.31
N GLY A 83 17.74 3.10 -4.05
CA GLY A 83 16.54 3.23 -4.88
C GLY A 83 16.72 4.29 -5.97
N PHE A 84 16.35 3.98 -7.22
CA PHE A 84 16.49 4.89 -8.36
C PHE A 84 15.17 5.01 -9.10
N ILE A 85 14.80 6.24 -9.45
CA ILE A 85 13.60 6.45 -10.27
C ILE A 85 13.78 5.76 -11.64
N PRO A 86 12.71 5.15 -12.20
CA PRO A 86 12.77 4.55 -13.52
C PRO A 86 13.02 5.61 -14.60
N ASP A 87 13.45 5.16 -15.78
CA ASP A 87 13.58 6.05 -16.93
C ASP A 87 12.17 6.47 -17.40
N ILE A 88 11.96 7.78 -17.53
CA ILE A 88 10.67 8.37 -17.90
C ILE A 88 10.84 9.11 -19.22
N ASP A 89 9.96 8.82 -20.18
CA ASP A 89 9.86 9.61 -21.41
C ASP A 89 9.18 10.94 -21.11
N PHE A 90 9.94 12.03 -21.15
CA PHE A 90 9.46 13.37 -20.84
C PHE A 90 9.30 14.16 -22.14
N ASN A 91 8.05 14.52 -22.47
CA ASN A 91 7.76 15.38 -23.61
C ASN A 91 7.84 16.87 -23.21
N PRO A 92 8.91 17.60 -23.56
CA PRO A 92 9.07 18.99 -23.14
C PRO A 92 8.07 19.93 -23.83
N MET A 93 7.60 19.57 -25.02
CA MET A 93 6.68 20.40 -25.81
C MET A 93 5.31 20.51 -25.15
N GLU A 94 4.89 19.48 -24.42
CA GLU A 94 3.65 19.46 -23.63
C GLU A 94 3.62 20.58 -22.58
N PHE A 95 4.77 20.96 -22.04
CA PHE A 95 4.91 22.02 -21.04
C PHE A 95 5.45 23.34 -21.64
N GLY A 96 5.54 23.43 -22.97
CA GLY A 96 6.12 24.59 -23.66
C GLY A 96 7.59 24.84 -23.30
N ILE A 97 8.35 23.77 -23.02
CA ILE A 97 9.77 23.80 -22.71
C ILE A 97 10.56 23.57 -24.01
N PRO A 98 11.43 24.49 -24.43
CA PRO A 98 12.31 24.27 -25.58
C PRO A 98 13.25 23.08 -25.36
N PRO A 99 13.39 22.13 -26.31
CA PRO A 99 14.25 20.96 -26.12
C PRO A 99 15.73 21.28 -25.83
N ASN A 100 16.22 22.43 -26.29
CA ASN A 100 17.61 22.85 -26.09
C ASN A 100 17.96 23.22 -24.65
N ILE A 101 16.97 23.42 -23.76
CA ILE A 101 17.24 23.78 -22.36
C ILE A 101 17.18 22.58 -21.40
N LEU A 102 16.91 21.37 -21.91
CA LEU A 102 16.75 20.17 -21.08
C LEU A 102 18.05 19.79 -20.37
N GLU A 103 19.18 19.83 -21.06
CA GLU A 103 20.49 19.47 -20.49
C GLU A 103 20.90 20.41 -19.33
N VAL A 104 20.41 21.65 -19.37
CA VAL A 104 20.70 22.70 -18.38
C VAL A 104 19.58 22.91 -17.37
N THR A 105 18.59 22.01 -17.32
CA THR A 105 17.48 22.03 -16.36
C THR A 105 17.55 20.80 -15.45
N ASP A 106 17.54 21.00 -14.14
CA ASP A 106 17.60 19.86 -13.21
C ASP A 106 16.41 18.92 -13.41
N VAL A 107 16.66 17.62 -13.35
CA VAL A 107 15.67 16.57 -13.57
C VAL A 107 14.47 16.70 -12.62
N THR A 108 14.67 17.19 -11.40
CA THR A 108 13.59 17.43 -10.44
C THR A 108 12.63 18.53 -10.89
N GLN A 109 13.10 19.53 -11.64
CA GLN A 109 12.22 20.56 -12.23
C GLN A 109 11.38 20.01 -13.39
N LEU A 110 11.95 19.09 -14.19
CA LEU A 110 11.25 18.49 -15.33
C LEU A 110 10.23 17.46 -14.86
N LEU A 111 10.66 16.48 -14.06
CA LEU A 111 9.77 15.44 -13.55
C LEU A 111 8.77 15.98 -12.53
N GLY A 112 9.09 17.06 -11.82
CA GLY A 112 8.15 17.77 -10.97
C GLY A 112 6.91 18.27 -11.71
N LEU A 113 7.05 18.68 -12.99
CA LEU A 113 5.91 19.07 -13.83
C LEU A 113 4.99 17.88 -14.13
N LEU A 114 5.57 16.74 -14.47
CA LEU A 114 4.83 15.51 -14.75
C LEU A 114 4.04 15.05 -13.52
N VAL A 115 4.68 15.05 -12.35
CA VAL A 115 4.07 14.64 -11.08
C VAL A 115 2.96 15.62 -10.67
N ALA A 116 3.18 16.93 -10.78
CA ALA A 116 2.16 17.94 -10.47
C ALA A 116 0.95 17.83 -11.40
N LYS A 117 1.18 17.71 -12.72
CA LYS A 117 0.10 17.53 -13.70
C LYS A 117 -0.69 16.25 -13.44
N SER A 118 0.00 15.15 -13.12
CA SER A 118 -0.63 13.87 -12.82
C SER A 118 -1.46 13.92 -11.54
N ALA A 119 -0.97 14.62 -10.49
CA ALA A 119 -1.71 14.81 -9.25
C ALA A 119 -2.98 15.66 -9.46
N MET A 120 -2.90 16.71 -10.29
CA MET A 120 -4.06 17.52 -10.66
C MET A 120 -5.07 16.72 -11.49
N LYS A 121 -4.60 15.90 -12.44
CA LYS A 121 -5.45 14.99 -13.21
C LYS A 121 -6.14 13.97 -12.31
N ASP A 122 -5.40 13.37 -11.38
CA ASP A 122 -5.95 12.45 -10.38
C ASP A 122 -7.02 13.17 -9.53
N ALA A 123 -6.78 14.41 -9.09
CA ALA A 123 -7.76 15.20 -8.35
C ALA A 123 -9.04 15.56 -9.15
N GLY A 124 -9.09 15.30 -10.47
CA GLY A 124 -10.20 15.70 -11.33
C GLY A 124 -10.07 17.11 -11.92
N TYR A 125 -8.93 17.77 -11.73
CA TYR A 125 -8.63 19.14 -12.18
C TYR A 125 -7.58 19.19 -13.31
N GLY A 126 -7.49 18.12 -14.11
CA GLY A 126 -6.58 18.07 -15.27
C GLY A 126 -6.92 19.10 -16.35
N GLU A 127 -8.21 19.39 -16.50
CA GLU A 127 -8.75 20.49 -17.32
C GLU A 127 -9.75 21.26 -16.45
N THR A 128 -9.45 22.50 -16.08
CA THR A 128 -10.29 23.32 -15.21
C THR A 128 -10.20 24.81 -15.57
N SER A 129 -11.07 25.64 -15.01
CA SER A 129 -11.12 27.08 -15.26
C SER A 129 -9.91 27.81 -14.68
N ASP A 130 -9.51 28.92 -15.31
CA ASP A 130 -8.44 29.80 -14.83
C ASP A 130 -8.69 30.33 -13.41
N GLU A 131 -9.95 30.52 -13.00
CA GLU A 131 -10.31 30.96 -11.65
C GLU A 131 -9.86 29.97 -10.57
N VAL A 132 -10.02 28.67 -10.84
CA VAL A 132 -9.56 27.59 -9.93
C VAL A 132 -8.03 27.55 -9.90
N LEU A 133 -7.38 27.68 -11.07
CA LEU A 133 -5.92 27.67 -11.16
C LEU A 133 -5.31 28.89 -10.45
N ASP A 134 -5.91 30.08 -10.59
CA ASP A 134 -5.48 31.30 -9.91
C ASP A 134 -5.53 31.16 -8.38
N ALA A 135 -6.52 30.42 -7.86
CA ALA A 135 -6.67 30.12 -6.43
C ALA A 135 -5.86 28.88 -5.97
N THR A 136 -5.04 28.29 -6.84
CA THR A 136 -4.24 27.09 -6.53
C THR A 136 -2.78 27.45 -6.26
N GLY A 137 -2.20 26.97 -5.15
CA GLY A 137 -0.77 27.13 -4.85
C GLY A 137 0.04 25.83 -4.94
N VAL A 138 1.37 25.94 -4.83
CA VAL A 138 2.31 24.80 -4.83
C VAL A 138 3.48 24.99 -3.88
N ILE A 139 3.60 24.13 -2.87
CA ILE A 139 4.71 24.17 -1.91
C ILE A 139 5.41 22.82 -1.86
N LEU A 140 6.71 22.80 -2.16
CA LEU A 140 7.48 21.55 -2.26
C LEU A 140 8.64 21.49 -1.28
N GLY A 141 8.84 20.30 -0.71
CA GLY A 141 10.04 19.96 0.03
C GLY A 141 11.19 19.68 -0.93
N VAL A 142 12.29 20.41 -0.78
CA VAL A 142 13.51 20.25 -1.59
C VAL A 142 14.71 20.35 -0.66
N THR A 143 15.64 19.41 -0.75
CA THR A 143 16.89 19.45 0.03
C THR A 143 18.05 19.99 -0.78
N SER A 144 19.00 20.59 -0.07
CA SER A 144 20.27 21.07 -0.64
C SER A 144 21.10 19.91 -1.20
N GLY A 145 20.97 19.65 -2.51
CA GLY A 145 21.60 18.51 -3.19
C GLY A 145 21.04 18.31 -4.60
N MET A 146 21.06 19.37 -5.42
CA MET A 146 20.57 19.28 -6.80
C MET A 146 21.66 18.77 -7.72
N LYS A 147 21.33 17.74 -8.50
CA LYS A 147 22.26 17.02 -9.39
C LYS A 147 22.99 17.96 -10.35
N LEU A 148 22.29 18.96 -10.89
CA LEU A 148 22.86 19.89 -11.86
C LEU A 148 23.94 20.81 -11.25
N LEU A 149 23.83 21.17 -9.97
CA LEU A 149 24.78 22.06 -9.29
C LEU A 149 26.21 21.50 -9.31
N GLY A 150 26.34 20.18 -9.08
CA GLY A 150 27.63 19.49 -9.09
C GLY A 150 28.31 19.53 -10.46
N SER A 151 27.54 19.28 -11.53
CA SER A 151 28.05 19.31 -12.91
C SER A 151 28.54 20.72 -13.30
N LEU A 152 27.73 21.73 -13.02
CA LEU A 152 28.04 23.12 -13.34
C LEU A 152 29.24 23.66 -12.56
N THR A 153 29.35 23.32 -11.27
CA THR A 153 30.49 23.73 -10.44
C THR A 153 31.77 23.02 -10.85
N SER A 154 31.69 21.72 -11.20
CA SER A 154 32.83 20.94 -11.69
C SER A 154 33.40 21.51 -12.99
N ARG A 155 32.53 21.95 -13.91
CA ARG A 155 32.96 22.63 -15.14
C ARG A 155 33.79 23.88 -14.89
N LEU A 156 33.50 24.65 -13.83
CA LEU A 156 34.24 25.86 -13.47
C LEU A 156 35.63 25.60 -12.89
N GLN A 157 35.95 24.35 -12.51
CA GLN A 157 37.25 24.00 -11.95
C GLN A 157 38.35 23.81 -13.02
N TYR A 158 38.04 23.98 -14.31
CA TYR A 158 39.02 23.81 -15.39
C TYR A 158 40.33 24.62 -15.23
N PRO A 159 40.36 25.84 -14.66
CA PRO A 159 41.61 26.57 -14.48
C PRO A 159 42.57 25.90 -13.48
N ILE A 160 42.03 25.13 -12.53
CA ILE A 160 42.85 24.33 -11.61
C ILE A 160 43.51 23.20 -12.38
N TRP A 161 42.72 22.45 -13.16
CA TRP A 161 43.22 21.36 -14.00
C TRP A 161 44.23 21.84 -15.05
N GLU A 162 43.99 23.00 -15.67
CA GLU A 162 44.94 23.58 -16.63
C GLU A 162 46.29 23.88 -15.96
N LYS A 163 46.29 24.45 -14.75
CA LYS A 163 47.53 24.69 -13.98
C LYS A 163 48.23 23.39 -13.62
N VAL A 164 47.48 22.34 -13.26
CA VAL A 164 48.04 21.01 -12.94
C VAL A 164 48.70 20.42 -14.18
N LEU A 165 47.98 20.34 -15.32
CA LEU A 165 48.50 19.77 -16.58
C LEU A 165 49.78 20.47 -17.05
N ARG A 166 49.81 21.81 -17.00
CA ARG A 166 51.00 22.60 -17.34
C ARG A 166 52.18 22.30 -16.41
N ARG A 167 51.93 22.22 -15.10
CA ARG A 167 52.97 21.89 -14.10
C ARG A 167 53.45 20.45 -14.21
N SER A 168 52.62 19.55 -14.72
CA SER A 168 52.96 18.17 -15.02
C SER A 168 53.72 17.98 -16.35
N GLY A 169 54.04 19.07 -17.06
CA GLY A 169 54.84 19.03 -18.29
C GLY A 169 54.06 18.67 -19.56
N ILE A 170 52.74 18.69 -19.52
CA ILE A 170 51.89 18.47 -20.71
C ILE A 170 52.01 19.68 -21.65
N SER A 171 52.11 19.43 -22.96
CA SER A 171 52.25 20.48 -23.97
C SER A 171 51.06 21.45 -23.96
N GLU A 172 51.23 22.68 -24.45
CA GLU A 172 50.15 23.65 -24.50
C GLU A 172 49.00 23.21 -25.42
N SER A 173 49.35 22.57 -26.55
CA SER A 173 48.37 21.96 -27.46
C SER A 173 47.55 20.86 -26.77
N ASP A 174 48.22 19.91 -26.11
CA ASP A 174 47.54 18.78 -25.46
C ASP A 174 46.72 19.26 -24.25
N THR A 175 47.25 20.21 -23.48
CA THR A 175 46.52 20.85 -22.37
C THR A 175 45.22 21.46 -22.87
N GLY A 176 45.27 22.24 -23.95
CA GLY A 176 44.07 22.84 -24.55
C GLY A 176 43.05 21.78 -24.98
N GLN A 177 43.49 20.72 -25.65
CA GLN A 177 42.62 19.63 -26.08
C GLN A 177 41.98 18.87 -24.90
N ILE A 178 42.76 18.58 -23.86
CA ILE A 178 42.28 17.90 -22.65
C ILE A 178 41.26 18.76 -21.92
N ILE A 179 41.53 20.06 -21.75
CA ILE A 179 40.59 20.98 -21.08
C ILE A 179 39.28 21.11 -21.86
N GLU A 180 39.32 21.17 -23.19
CA GLU A 180 38.09 21.19 -23.99
C GLU A 180 37.30 19.88 -23.91
N LYS A 181 37.97 18.73 -23.89
CA LYS A 181 37.32 17.43 -23.63
C LYS A 181 36.70 17.38 -22.24
N MET A 182 37.40 17.86 -21.22
CA MET A 182 36.90 17.92 -19.84
C MET A 182 35.69 18.83 -19.73
N LYS A 183 35.71 20.02 -20.34
CA LYS A 183 34.54 20.90 -20.39
C LYS A 183 33.36 20.20 -21.04
N LYS A 184 33.56 19.52 -22.17
CA LYS A 184 32.50 18.78 -22.87
C LYS A 184 31.89 17.63 -22.07
N ALA A 185 32.57 17.14 -21.03
CA ALA A 185 32.03 16.11 -20.13
C ALA A 185 31.02 16.66 -19.11
N TYR A 186 30.93 17.99 -18.96
CA TYR A 186 30.00 18.64 -18.03
C TYR A 186 29.01 19.55 -18.77
N VAL A 187 27.87 19.76 -18.15
CA VAL A 187 26.82 20.65 -18.66
C VAL A 187 27.38 22.05 -18.87
N ARG A 188 27.07 22.65 -20.02
CA ARG A 188 27.56 23.99 -20.37
C ARG A 188 26.88 25.07 -19.54
N TRP A 189 27.67 26.07 -19.14
CA TRP A 189 27.13 27.34 -18.62
C TRP A 189 26.57 28.19 -19.76
N GLU A 190 25.29 28.51 -19.65
CA GLU A 190 24.53 29.39 -20.52
C GLU A 190 23.39 30.06 -19.72
N GLU A 191 22.56 30.86 -20.39
CA GLU A 191 21.51 31.66 -19.77
C GLU A 191 20.55 30.83 -18.90
N ASN A 192 20.16 29.65 -19.37
CA ASN A 192 19.20 28.78 -18.68
C ASN A 192 19.81 27.90 -17.58
N SER A 193 21.15 27.80 -17.49
CA SER A 193 21.81 26.97 -16.48
C SER A 193 21.56 27.44 -15.06
N PHE A 194 21.52 28.75 -14.83
CA PHE A 194 21.28 29.29 -13.49
C PHE A 194 19.83 29.06 -13.02
N PRO A 195 18.78 29.42 -13.77
CA PRO A 195 17.41 29.02 -13.41
C PRO A 195 17.23 27.51 -13.28
N GLY A 196 17.90 26.72 -14.13
CA GLY A 196 17.79 25.27 -14.14
C GLY A 196 18.40 24.57 -12.92
N LEU A 197 19.35 25.19 -12.20
CA LEU A 197 19.97 24.59 -11.00
C LEU A 197 19.31 24.99 -9.68
N LEU A 198 18.34 25.93 -9.69
CA LEU A 198 17.76 26.50 -8.49
C LEU A 198 16.60 25.67 -7.95
N GLY A 199 16.61 25.39 -6.64
CA GLY A 199 15.57 24.58 -6.00
C GLY A 199 14.20 25.25 -5.99
N ASN A 200 14.15 26.55 -5.68
CA ASN A 200 12.88 27.31 -5.68
C ASN A 200 12.20 27.34 -7.05
N VAL A 201 12.97 27.23 -8.14
CA VAL A 201 12.43 27.21 -9.51
C VAL A 201 11.65 25.93 -9.80
N ILE A 202 11.80 24.85 -9.02
CA ILE A 202 10.94 23.66 -9.15
C ILE A 202 9.47 24.04 -8.96
N ALA A 203 9.12 24.64 -7.81
CA ALA A 203 7.77 25.10 -7.52
C ALA A 203 7.33 26.22 -8.47
N GLY A 204 8.22 27.18 -8.75
CA GLY A 204 7.93 28.29 -9.66
C GLY A 204 7.66 27.85 -11.10
N ARG A 205 8.35 26.82 -11.59
CA ARG A 205 8.13 26.27 -12.94
C ARG A 205 6.81 25.52 -13.00
N ILE A 206 6.43 24.78 -11.95
CA ILE A 206 5.11 24.15 -11.85
C ILE A 206 4.01 25.22 -11.90
N ALA A 207 4.11 26.24 -11.04
CA ALA A 207 3.14 27.33 -11.03
C ALA A 207 3.03 28.02 -12.39
N ASN A 208 4.17 28.36 -13.01
CA ASN A 208 4.20 29.01 -14.31
C ASN A 208 3.59 28.15 -15.43
N ARG A 209 3.88 26.85 -15.46
CA ARG A 209 3.47 25.98 -16.58
C ARG A 209 2.06 25.40 -16.42
N LEU A 210 1.55 25.33 -15.20
CA LEU A 210 0.16 24.92 -14.93
C LEU A 210 -0.77 26.12 -14.65
N ASN A 211 -0.29 27.36 -14.86
CA ASN A 211 -1.03 28.60 -14.64
C ASN A 211 -1.57 28.78 -13.20
N LEU A 212 -0.79 28.39 -12.19
CA LEU A 212 -1.19 28.47 -10.79
C LEU A 212 -0.91 29.88 -10.22
N GLY A 213 -1.94 30.54 -9.69
CA GLY A 213 -1.84 31.92 -9.17
C GLY A 213 -1.56 32.03 -7.66
N GLY A 214 -1.69 30.93 -6.93
CA GLY A 214 -1.49 30.88 -5.48
C GLY A 214 -0.03 30.86 -5.05
N THR A 215 0.19 30.70 -3.74
CA THR A 215 1.53 30.70 -3.14
C THR A 215 2.41 29.61 -3.77
N ASN A 216 3.59 29.98 -4.28
CA ASN A 216 4.61 29.01 -4.70
C ASN A 216 5.95 29.23 -3.99
N CYS A 217 6.49 28.17 -3.38
CA CYS A 217 7.82 28.19 -2.77
C CYS A 217 8.35 26.78 -2.48
N THR A 218 9.58 26.70 -1.98
CA THR A 218 10.20 25.47 -1.50
C THR A 218 10.64 25.58 -0.05
N VAL A 219 10.65 24.47 0.67
CA VAL A 219 11.14 24.38 2.05
C VAL A 219 12.21 23.30 2.21
N ASP A 220 13.18 23.54 3.09
CA ASP A 220 14.22 22.56 3.45
C ASP A 220 14.14 22.28 4.97
N ALA A 221 13.64 21.09 5.29
CA ALA A 221 13.65 20.48 6.62
C ALA A 221 14.31 19.09 6.55
N ALA A 222 15.34 18.95 5.70
CA ALA A 222 16.03 17.70 5.41
C ALA A 222 15.03 16.55 5.06
N CYS A 223 15.12 15.44 5.76
CA CYS A 223 14.24 14.28 5.56
C CYS A 223 12.74 14.55 5.83
N ALA A 224 12.41 15.66 6.50
CA ALA A 224 11.04 16.07 6.79
C ALA A 224 10.53 17.19 5.87
N SER A 225 11.29 17.56 4.83
CA SER A 225 10.94 18.66 3.91
C SER A 225 9.54 18.55 3.32
N SER A 226 9.12 17.37 2.88
CA SER A 226 7.78 17.17 2.30
C SER A 226 6.64 17.38 3.31
N LEU A 227 6.77 16.89 4.54
CA LEU A 227 5.75 17.11 5.58
C LEU A 227 5.76 18.55 6.13
N SER A 228 6.91 19.22 6.07
CA SER A 228 7.02 20.66 6.32
C SER A 228 6.30 21.47 5.25
N ALA A 229 6.49 21.12 3.97
CA ALA A 229 5.83 21.74 2.84
C ALA A 229 4.30 21.61 2.96
N MET A 230 3.83 20.40 3.28
CA MET A 230 2.43 20.13 3.55
C MET A 230 1.88 20.96 4.71
N LYS A 231 2.63 21.15 5.79
CA LYS A 231 2.18 21.96 6.94
C LYS A 231 1.96 23.42 6.53
N MET A 232 2.84 23.95 5.68
CA MET A 232 2.74 25.31 5.16
C MET A 232 1.57 25.45 4.18
N ALA A 233 1.40 24.48 3.28
CA ALA A 233 0.27 24.45 2.35
C ALA A 233 -1.08 24.42 3.07
N ILE A 234 -1.19 23.59 4.11
CA ILE A 234 -2.39 23.52 4.94
C ILE A 234 -2.66 24.84 5.67
N SER A 235 -1.63 25.56 6.11
CA SER A 235 -1.83 26.90 6.68
C SER A 235 -2.44 27.86 5.66
N ASP A 236 -2.01 27.83 4.40
CA ASP A 236 -2.55 28.70 3.33
C ASP A 236 -4.04 28.40 3.04
N LEU A 237 -4.41 27.11 3.06
CA LEU A 237 -5.81 26.67 3.00
C LEU A 237 -6.62 27.17 4.20
N LEU A 238 -6.12 27.00 5.43
CA LEU A 238 -6.84 27.40 6.63
C LEU A 238 -6.96 28.92 6.78
N GLU A 239 -6.04 29.68 6.19
CA GLU A 239 -6.05 31.14 6.11
C GLU A 239 -6.92 31.67 4.95
N TYR A 240 -7.51 30.79 4.12
CA TYR A 240 -8.31 31.17 2.94
C TYR A 240 -7.52 32.02 1.92
N ARG A 241 -6.21 31.76 1.80
CA ARG A 241 -5.36 32.39 0.78
C ARG A 241 -5.27 31.58 -0.50
N SER A 242 -5.59 30.29 -0.42
CA SER A 242 -5.73 29.39 -1.57
C SER A 242 -6.90 28.47 -1.30
N ASP A 243 -7.54 28.01 -2.37
CA ASP A 243 -8.66 27.05 -2.30
C ASP A 243 -8.19 25.61 -2.55
N MET A 244 -7.05 25.47 -3.21
CA MET A 244 -6.40 24.20 -3.47
C MET A 244 -4.88 24.36 -3.35
N MET A 245 -4.20 23.35 -2.83
CA MET A 245 -2.74 23.35 -2.71
C MET A 245 -2.13 22.05 -3.19
N ILE A 246 -1.12 22.15 -4.04
CA ILE A 246 -0.20 21.05 -4.32
C ILE A 246 0.89 21.06 -3.24
N ALA A 247 1.08 19.95 -2.55
CA ALA A 247 2.14 19.79 -1.55
C ALA A 247 2.89 18.48 -1.75
N GLY A 248 4.19 18.45 -1.47
CA GLY A 248 4.96 17.23 -1.68
C GLY A 248 6.45 17.41 -1.46
N GLY A 249 7.25 16.52 -2.06
CA GLY A 249 8.70 16.62 -2.03
C GLY A 249 9.33 15.94 -3.23
N VAL A 250 10.51 16.43 -3.62
CA VAL A 250 11.25 15.93 -4.78
C VAL A 250 12.72 15.75 -4.45
N ASP A 251 13.30 14.63 -4.88
CA ASP A 251 14.73 14.36 -4.79
C ASP A 251 15.14 13.36 -5.87
N ALA A 252 16.14 13.70 -6.68
CA ALA A 252 16.67 12.79 -7.71
C ALA A 252 18.21 12.75 -7.70
N ASP A 253 18.83 13.02 -6.54
CA ASP A 253 20.28 13.03 -6.40
C ASP A 253 20.79 11.82 -5.61
N ASN A 254 21.19 10.79 -6.35
CA ASN A 254 21.99 9.68 -5.87
C ASN A 254 23.42 9.72 -6.46
N SER A 255 24.03 10.90 -6.58
CA SER A 255 25.41 11.08 -7.05
C SER A 255 26.47 10.54 -6.09
N PRO A 256 27.73 10.36 -6.54
CA PRO A 256 28.83 9.97 -5.65
C PRO A 256 29.01 10.92 -4.47
N MET A 257 28.74 12.23 -4.65
CA MET A 257 28.78 13.21 -3.57
C MET A 257 27.81 12.85 -2.46
N MET A 258 26.56 12.50 -2.81
CA MET A 258 25.56 12.11 -1.81
C MET A 258 25.95 10.81 -1.11
N TYR A 259 26.45 9.81 -1.84
CA TYR A 259 26.94 8.58 -1.22
C TYR A 259 28.12 8.84 -0.27
N LEU A 260 29.03 9.75 -0.61
CA LEU A 260 30.12 10.15 0.27
C LEU A 260 29.61 10.85 1.52
N CYS A 261 28.67 11.78 1.42
CA CYS A 261 28.07 12.47 2.58
C CYS A 261 27.53 11.47 3.61
N PHE A 262 26.78 10.46 3.16
CA PHE A 262 26.22 9.43 4.04
C PHE A 262 27.27 8.43 4.53
N SER A 263 28.29 8.12 3.72
CA SER A 263 29.38 7.22 4.13
C SER A 263 30.28 7.87 5.18
N LYS A 264 30.58 9.17 5.04
CA LYS A 264 31.45 9.90 5.97
C LYS A 264 30.71 10.41 7.20
N THR A 265 29.37 10.35 7.20
CA THR A 265 28.51 10.50 8.39
C THR A 265 28.13 9.14 8.99
N PRO A 266 29.00 8.12 8.81
CA PRO A 266 28.70 6.67 8.73
C PRO A 266 27.24 6.26 8.96
N ALA A 267 26.36 6.65 8.03
CA ALA A 267 24.92 6.46 8.15
C ALA A 267 24.40 5.25 7.36
N PHE A 268 25.12 4.80 6.33
CA PHE A 268 24.69 3.67 5.51
C PHE A 268 24.78 2.35 6.26
N THR A 269 23.87 1.43 5.93
CA THR A 269 24.00 0.04 6.35
C THR A 269 25.19 -0.63 5.65
N LYS A 270 25.81 -1.59 6.34
CA LYS A 270 26.80 -2.51 5.76
C LYS A 270 26.16 -3.76 5.16
N GLY A 271 24.87 -3.97 5.41
CA GLY A 271 24.09 -5.06 4.85
C GLY A 271 23.63 -4.76 3.42
N GLU A 272 22.87 -5.70 2.86
CA GLU A 272 22.39 -5.61 1.48
C GLU A 272 21.15 -4.71 1.34
N ASN A 273 20.30 -4.61 2.36
CA ASN A 273 19.02 -3.90 2.31
C ASN A 273 18.82 -3.00 3.55
N PRO A 274 17.96 -1.96 3.48
CA PRO A 274 17.50 -1.22 4.66
C PRO A 274 16.54 -2.08 5.49
N ARG A 275 16.79 -2.19 6.81
CA ARG A 275 16.06 -3.08 7.74
C ARG A 275 15.45 -2.31 8.92
N PRO A 276 14.42 -1.48 8.71
CA PRO A 276 13.82 -0.69 9.79
C PRO A 276 13.21 -1.59 10.88
N PHE A 277 13.59 -1.33 12.14
CA PHE A 277 13.13 -2.02 13.35
C PHE A 277 13.53 -3.50 13.50
N ASP A 278 14.26 -4.05 12.54
CA ASP A 278 14.81 -5.40 12.61
C ASP A 278 15.98 -5.48 13.61
N GLU A 279 16.22 -6.67 14.17
CA GLU A 279 17.35 -6.91 15.08
C GLU A 279 18.72 -6.54 14.45
N ASP A 280 18.86 -6.72 13.14
CA ASP A 280 20.06 -6.40 12.37
C ASP A 280 19.96 -5.02 11.68
N SER A 281 19.12 -4.11 12.19
CA SER A 281 19.07 -2.71 11.76
C SER A 281 20.46 -2.04 11.90
N GLY A 282 21.10 -1.78 10.75
CA GLY A 282 22.52 -1.37 10.70
C GLY A 282 22.78 -0.01 10.06
N GLY A 283 21.77 0.64 9.47
CA GLY A 283 21.91 1.92 8.77
C GLY A 283 20.87 2.11 7.68
N VAL A 284 20.97 3.24 6.99
CA VAL A 284 20.07 3.64 5.91
C VAL A 284 20.56 3.12 4.55
N MET A 285 19.69 3.13 3.54
CA MET A 285 20.07 3.21 2.12
C MET A 285 19.28 4.36 1.49
N ILE A 286 19.89 5.16 0.61
CA ILE A 286 19.21 6.32 0.02
C ILE A 286 18.45 5.95 -1.25
N GLY A 287 17.39 6.71 -1.51
CA GLY A 287 16.56 6.60 -2.71
C GLY A 287 16.39 7.96 -3.40
N GLU A 288 16.03 7.89 -4.68
CA GLU A 288 15.43 9.00 -5.45
C GLU A 288 13.89 8.89 -5.36
N GLY A 289 13.16 9.98 -5.49
CA GLY A 289 11.70 9.96 -5.48
C GLY A 289 11.06 11.34 -5.59
N LEU A 290 9.89 11.37 -6.21
CA LEU A 290 9.01 12.55 -6.28
C LEU A 290 7.60 12.11 -5.89
N GLY A 291 6.98 12.84 -4.97
CA GLY A 291 5.59 12.60 -4.59
C GLY A 291 4.88 13.92 -4.32
N MET A 292 3.63 14.02 -4.75
CA MET A 292 2.78 15.19 -4.52
C MET A 292 1.36 14.77 -4.20
N VAL A 293 0.70 15.56 -3.38
CA VAL A 293 -0.72 15.48 -3.05
C VAL A 293 -1.41 16.80 -3.35
N VAL A 294 -2.68 16.73 -3.72
CA VAL A 294 -3.58 17.87 -3.89
C VAL A 294 -4.48 17.95 -2.67
N LEU A 295 -4.52 19.12 -2.04
CA LEU A 295 -5.18 19.36 -0.77
C LEU A 295 -6.26 20.42 -0.92
N LYS A 296 -7.39 20.17 -0.29
CA LYS A 296 -8.48 21.14 -0.12
C LYS A 296 -9.01 21.06 1.30
N ARG A 297 -9.68 22.12 1.76
CA ARG A 297 -10.49 22.02 2.99
C ARG A 297 -11.57 20.96 2.75
N LEU A 298 -11.85 20.12 3.74
CA LEU A 298 -12.83 19.02 3.55
C LEU A 298 -14.19 19.55 3.08
N GLU A 299 -14.66 20.64 3.67
CA GLU A 299 -15.92 21.29 3.29
C GLU A 299 -15.98 21.71 1.82
N ASP A 300 -14.85 22.15 1.24
CA ASP A 300 -14.79 22.52 -0.18
C ASP A 300 -14.71 21.29 -1.07
N ALA A 301 -13.98 20.26 -0.65
CA ALA A 301 -13.89 19.00 -1.38
C ALA A 301 -15.28 18.33 -1.48
N GLU A 302 -16.02 18.29 -0.37
CA GLU A 302 -17.40 17.78 -0.34
C GLU A 302 -18.35 18.63 -1.19
N ARG A 303 -18.25 19.96 -1.10
CA ARG A 303 -19.05 20.89 -1.91
C ARG A 303 -18.83 20.67 -3.41
N ASP A 304 -17.57 20.48 -3.80
CA ASP A 304 -17.17 20.40 -5.21
C ASP A 304 -17.29 18.96 -5.76
N GLY A 305 -17.66 17.98 -4.91
CA GLY A 305 -17.86 16.58 -5.31
C GLY A 305 -16.54 15.86 -5.61
N ASP A 306 -15.44 16.29 -5.00
CA ASP A 306 -14.13 15.70 -5.21
C ASP A 306 -14.06 14.27 -4.67
N ARG A 307 -13.20 13.45 -5.29
CA ARG A 307 -12.74 12.22 -4.66
C ARG A 307 -11.89 12.57 -3.46
N ILE A 308 -12.08 11.87 -2.34
CA ILE A 308 -11.28 12.07 -1.11
C ILE A 308 -10.65 10.73 -0.73
N TYR A 309 -9.32 10.65 -0.79
CA TYR A 309 -8.56 9.44 -0.41
C TYR A 309 -8.48 9.26 1.10
N ALA A 310 -8.17 10.35 1.81
CA ALA A 310 -8.05 10.39 3.25
C ALA A 310 -8.20 11.83 3.76
N VAL A 311 -8.43 11.94 5.06
CA VAL A 311 -8.62 13.21 5.75
C VAL A 311 -7.50 13.42 6.76
N VAL A 312 -6.81 14.56 6.68
CA VAL A 312 -5.83 14.96 7.70
C VAL A 312 -6.59 15.55 8.89
N LYS A 313 -6.48 14.90 10.05
CA LYS A 313 -7.19 15.27 11.28
C LYS A 313 -6.34 16.06 12.26
N GLY A 314 -5.03 15.85 12.28
CA GLY A 314 -4.14 16.55 13.21
C GLY A 314 -2.71 16.60 12.73
N ILE A 315 -2.02 17.67 13.10
CA ILE A 315 -0.61 17.89 12.74
C ILE A 315 0.18 18.31 13.97
N GLY A 316 1.24 17.56 14.26
CA GLY A 316 2.16 17.85 15.32
C GLY A 316 3.54 18.20 14.77
N THR A 317 4.08 19.32 15.22
CA THR A 317 5.46 19.71 14.91
C THR A 317 6.27 19.92 16.18
N SER A 318 7.57 19.62 16.14
CA SER A 318 8.48 19.91 17.25
C SER A 318 9.91 20.12 16.76
N SER A 319 10.78 20.52 17.68
CA SER A 319 12.22 20.49 17.48
C SER A 319 12.88 19.82 18.68
N ASP A 320 13.95 19.07 18.41
CA ASP A 320 14.78 18.41 19.42
C ASP A 320 15.49 19.42 20.33
N GLY A 321 15.70 20.65 19.85
CA GLY A 321 16.40 21.70 20.56
C GLY A 321 17.85 21.33 20.91
N LYS A 322 18.30 21.68 22.11
CA LYS A 322 19.65 21.33 22.58
C LYS A 322 19.73 19.85 22.94
N PHE A 323 20.52 19.08 22.20
CA PHE A 323 20.80 17.67 22.47
C PHE A 323 22.28 17.32 22.24
N LYS A 324 22.65 16.03 22.26
CA LYS A 324 24.05 15.55 22.23
C LYS A 324 24.84 16.02 20.99
N SER A 325 24.18 16.06 19.84
CA SER A 325 24.71 16.53 18.56
C SER A 325 23.55 17.01 17.69
N ILE A 326 23.84 17.83 16.69
CA ILE A 326 22.86 18.29 15.69
C ILE A 326 22.30 17.12 14.85
N TYR A 327 23.00 15.98 14.82
CA TYR A 327 22.60 14.78 14.07
C TYR A 327 21.98 13.67 14.95
N ALA A 328 21.96 13.84 16.27
CA ALA A 328 21.50 12.79 17.17
C ALA A 328 19.98 12.88 17.35
N PRO A 329 19.21 11.82 17.05
CA PRO A 329 17.76 11.82 17.24
C PRO A 329 17.41 11.87 18.73
N ARG A 330 16.29 12.52 19.07
CA ARG A 330 15.81 12.64 20.45
C ARG A 330 14.36 12.18 20.57
N SER A 331 14.15 11.04 21.26
CA SER A 331 12.82 10.47 21.53
C SER A 331 11.82 11.50 22.09
N GLY A 332 12.21 12.29 23.10
CA GLY A 332 11.31 13.30 23.68
C GLY A 332 10.93 14.45 22.72
N GLY A 333 11.75 14.74 21.71
CA GLY A 333 11.38 15.67 20.64
C GLY A 333 10.31 15.06 19.73
N GLN A 334 10.51 13.81 19.33
CA GLN A 334 9.56 13.04 18.54
C GLN A 334 8.23 12.88 19.30
N ALA A 335 8.25 12.37 20.54
CA ALA A 335 7.08 12.23 21.41
C ALA A 335 6.28 13.54 21.55
N LYS A 336 6.97 14.69 21.60
CA LYS A 336 6.30 16.01 21.63
C LYS A 336 5.56 16.33 20.32
N ALA A 337 6.11 15.95 19.16
CA ALA A 337 5.40 16.09 17.89
C ALA A 337 4.18 15.17 17.87
N LEU A 338 4.33 13.89 18.27
CA LEU A 338 3.21 12.95 18.35
C LEU A 338 2.08 13.45 19.26
N ARG A 339 2.36 13.82 20.51
CA ARG A 339 1.32 14.34 21.45
C ARG A 339 0.54 15.50 20.84
N ARG A 340 1.24 16.46 20.23
CA ARG A 340 0.61 17.62 19.58
C ARG A 340 -0.32 17.21 18.43
N ALA A 341 0.08 16.21 17.63
CA ALA A 341 -0.74 15.74 16.52
C ALA A 341 -2.03 15.07 17.02
N TYR A 342 -1.94 14.21 18.04
CA TYR A 342 -3.12 13.55 18.64
C TYR A 342 -4.03 14.54 19.38
N GLU A 343 -3.46 15.52 20.10
CA GLU A 343 -4.20 16.63 20.72
C GLU A 343 -4.91 17.52 19.68
N ASP A 344 -4.27 17.76 18.53
CA ASP A 344 -4.84 18.54 17.42
C ASP A 344 -5.91 17.76 16.65
N ALA A 345 -5.77 16.43 16.56
CA ALA A 345 -6.76 15.52 16.00
C ALA A 345 -7.96 15.25 16.92
N ASN A 346 -7.82 15.49 18.23
CA ASN A 346 -8.76 15.03 19.24
C ASN A 346 -9.00 13.51 19.15
N VAL A 347 -7.91 12.75 18.97
CA VAL A 347 -7.90 11.29 18.83
C VAL A 347 -7.01 10.72 19.93
N GLU A 348 -7.50 9.72 20.66
CA GLU A 348 -6.67 8.96 21.60
C GLU A 348 -5.62 8.14 20.82
N PRO A 349 -4.33 8.12 21.23
CA PRO A 349 -3.28 7.43 20.49
C PRO A 349 -3.57 5.94 20.22
N LEU A 350 -4.20 5.24 21.16
CA LEU A 350 -4.57 3.83 20.97
C LEU A 350 -5.68 3.63 19.93
N CYS A 351 -6.34 4.69 19.44
CA CYS A 351 -7.39 4.59 18.41
C CYS A 351 -6.90 4.49 16.96
N ILE A 352 -5.60 4.31 16.73
CA ILE A 352 -5.06 4.14 15.36
C ILE A 352 -4.77 2.67 15.07
N GLY A 353 -4.95 2.24 13.83
CA GLY A 353 -4.61 0.88 13.41
C GLY A 353 -3.25 0.76 12.74
N MET A 354 -2.62 1.87 12.36
CA MET A 354 -1.37 1.88 11.59
C MET A 354 -0.49 3.09 11.90
N LEU A 355 0.81 2.87 11.98
CA LEU A 355 1.83 3.92 12.04
C LEU A 355 2.88 3.70 10.94
N GLU A 356 2.93 4.63 10.00
CA GLU A 356 4.03 4.75 9.04
C GLU A 356 5.13 5.61 9.66
N ALA A 357 6.19 4.94 10.09
CA ALA A 357 7.28 5.52 10.85
C ALA A 357 8.25 6.31 9.96
N HIS A 358 9.10 7.10 10.60
CA HIS A 358 10.30 7.58 9.95
C HIS A 358 11.24 6.41 9.61
N GLY A 359 11.41 5.45 10.53
CA GLY A 359 11.94 4.09 10.33
C GLY A 359 13.05 4.00 9.30
N THR A 360 14.26 4.43 9.67
CA THR A 360 15.38 4.55 8.73
C THR A 360 16.27 3.32 8.67
N GLY A 361 16.09 2.35 9.58
CA GLY A 361 16.98 1.20 9.70
C GLY A 361 18.25 1.50 10.48
N THR A 362 18.36 2.69 11.09
CA THR A 362 19.55 3.06 11.87
C THR A 362 19.41 2.57 13.31
N ALA A 363 20.42 1.89 13.84
CA ALA A 363 20.37 1.30 15.17
C ALA A 363 19.99 2.29 16.29
N ALA A 364 20.43 3.55 16.20
CA ALA A 364 20.09 4.59 17.18
C ALA A 364 18.77 5.30 16.86
N GLY A 365 18.45 5.50 15.58
CA GLY A 365 17.25 6.20 15.15
C GLY A 365 15.99 5.39 15.40
N ASP A 366 16.01 4.11 15.06
CA ASP A 366 14.86 3.22 15.23
C ASP A 366 14.52 3.04 16.71
N VAL A 367 15.53 2.90 17.59
CA VAL A 367 15.33 2.86 19.05
C VAL A 367 14.79 4.20 19.58
N ALA A 368 15.35 5.33 19.15
CA ALA A 368 14.88 6.64 19.61
C ALA A 368 13.44 6.90 19.18
N GLU A 369 13.08 6.54 17.95
CA GLU A 369 11.71 6.61 17.43
C GLU A 369 10.77 5.72 18.24
N PHE A 370 11.12 4.46 18.44
CA PHE A 370 10.28 3.54 19.18
C PHE A 370 10.09 3.94 20.65
N GLU A 371 11.12 4.48 21.32
CA GLU A 371 10.98 5.06 22.66
C GLU A 371 10.02 6.26 22.66
N GLY A 372 10.07 7.11 21.63
CA GLY A 372 9.12 8.20 21.48
C GLY A 372 7.67 7.73 21.25
N LEU A 373 7.49 6.63 20.52
CA LEU A 373 6.20 5.96 20.37
C LEU A 373 5.72 5.37 21.70
N LYS A 374 6.58 4.62 22.39
CA LYS A 374 6.27 4.00 23.68
C LYS A 374 5.85 5.04 24.71
N GLU A 375 6.56 6.17 24.77
CA GLU A 375 6.23 7.31 25.63
C GLU A 375 4.77 7.75 25.39
N VAL A 376 4.34 7.95 24.15
CA VAL A 376 2.99 8.48 23.87
C VAL A 376 1.89 7.43 23.98
N PHE A 377 2.17 6.18 23.61
CA PHE A 377 1.14 5.13 23.48
C PHE A 377 1.02 4.21 24.70
N THR A 378 1.93 4.31 25.67
CA THR A 378 1.84 3.56 26.93
C THR A 378 1.58 4.45 28.16
N GLU A 379 1.77 5.76 28.04
CA GLU A 379 1.39 6.74 29.07
C GLU A 379 -0.14 6.84 29.20
N ASN A 380 -0.65 6.77 30.43
CA ASN A 380 -2.05 7.05 30.78
C ASN A 380 -3.09 6.26 29.97
N LYS A 381 -2.94 4.93 29.85
CA LYS A 381 -3.99 4.04 29.28
C LYS A 381 -5.34 4.38 29.95
N PRO A 382 -6.30 4.99 29.24
CA PRO A 382 -7.58 5.32 29.84
C PRO A 382 -8.33 4.03 30.18
N GLU A 383 -9.15 4.05 31.25
CA GLU A 383 -9.99 2.91 31.64
C GLU A 383 -10.96 2.46 30.52
N LYS A 384 -11.18 3.32 29.52
CA LYS A 384 -11.92 3.04 28.29
C LYS A 384 -11.07 3.46 27.09
N SER A 385 -10.22 2.57 26.60
CA SER A 385 -9.64 2.72 25.28
C SER A 385 -10.61 2.16 24.22
N CYS A 386 -10.65 2.82 23.07
CA CYS A 386 -11.30 2.40 21.83
C CYS A 386 -10.73 1.10 21.25
N TYR A 387 -9.55 0.66 21.70
CA TYR A 387 -8.84 -0.51 21.20
C TYR A 387 -8.30 -1.38 22.36
N PRO A 388 -7.99 -2.65 22.09
CA PRO A 388 -7.78 -3.65 23.13
C PRO A 388 -6.37 -3.61 23.74
N ASP A 389 -6.22 -4.28 24.90
CA ASP A 389 -4.94 -4.43 25.61
C ASP A 389 -4.05 -5.56 25.01
N TYR A 390 -3.90 -5.55 23.69
CA TYR A 390 -2.97 -6.41 22.95
C TYR A 390 -2.42 -5.66 21.71
N GLN A 391 -1.43 -6.25 21.02
CA GLN A 391 -0.83 -5.66 19.82
C GLN A 391 -1.85 -5.53 18.67
N HIS A 392 -2.19 -4.29 18.29
CA HIS A 392 -3.16 -4.00 17.24
C HIS A 392 -2.73 -2.86 16.30
N ILE A 393 -1.62 -2.17 16.59
CA ILE A 393 -1.12 -1.07 15.77
C ILE A 393 -0.02 -1.58 14.83
N ALA A 394 -0.31 -1.62 13.54
CA ALA A 394 0.65 -1.98 12.49
C ALA A 394 1.76 -0.93 12.42
N LEU A 395 2.99 -1.30 12.78
CA LEU A 395 4.17 -0.46 12.62
C LEU A 395 4.94 -0.85 11.35
N GLY A 396 5.33 0.15 10.56
CA GLY A 396 6.07 -0.08 9.32
C GLY A 396 6.82 1.13 8.79
N SER A 397 7.58 0.93 7.72
CA SER A 397 8.26 1.99 6.97
C SER A 397 8.44 1.60 5.51
N ILE A 398 7.99 2.46 4.60
CA ILE A 398 8.17 2.34 3.15
C ILE A 398 9.65 2.32 2.74
N LYS A 399 10.53 2.85 3.59
CA LYS A 399 11.98 2.92 3.30
C LYS A 399 12.61 1.54 3.18
N SER A 400 11.96 0.50 3.71
CA SER A 400 12.35 -0.90 3.50
C SER A 400 12.31 -1.32 2.03
N GLN A 401 11.45 -0.71 1.20
CA GLN A 401 11.25 -1.06 -0.21
C GLN A 401 11.96 -0.10 -1.17
N ILE A 402 11.88 1.20 -0.93
CA ILE A 402 12.36 2.23 -1.87
C ILE A 402 13.61 2.98 -1.39
N GLY A 403 14.11 2.63 -0.20
CA GLY A 403 15.15 3.38 0.49
C GLY A 403 14.65 4.73 1.01
N HIS A 404 15.57 5.53 1.53
CA HIS A 404 15.27 6.85 2.05
C HIS A 404 15.30 7.88 0.93
N THR A 405 14.13 8.27 0.41
CA THR A 405 13.94 9.26 -0.67
C THR A 405 14.15 10.72 -0.26
N LYS A 406 15.02 10.94 0.74
CA LYS A 406 15.49 12.25 1.23
C LYS A 406 14.33 13.26 1.41
N ALA A 407 14.26 14.34 0.63
CA ALA A 407 13.20 15.34 0.73
C ALA A 407 11.77 14.78 0.50
N ALA A 408 11.65 13.72 -0.30
CA ALA A 408 10.41 13.06 -0.65
C ALA A 408 10.02 11.92 0.33
N ALA A 409 10.80 11.68 1.38
CA ALA A 409 10.57 10.56 2.30
C ALA A 409 9.25 10.65 3.07
N GLY A 410 8.90 11.85 3.52
CA GLY A 410 7.64 12.10 4.23
C GLY A 410 6.41 11.90 3.35
N ILE A 411 6.43 12.44 2.13
CA ILE A 411 5.31 12.30 1.19
C ILE A 411 5.14 10.86 0.69
N ALA A 412 6.22 10.09 0.54
CA ALA A 412 6.13 8.66 0.22
C ALA A 412 5.33 7.90 1.28
N GLY A 413 5.69 8.07 2.56
CA GLY A 413 4.96 7.47 3.68
C GLY A 413 3.51 7.98 3.78
N LEU A 414 3.28 9.27 3.53
CA LEU A 414 1.93 9.85 3.53
C LEU A 414 1.04 9.24 2.43
N ILE A 415 1.55 9.12 1.20
CA ILE A 415 0.81 8.53 0.08
C ILE A 415 0.48 7.06 0.39
N LYS A 416 1.46 6.26 0.84
CA LYS A 416 1.22 4.88 1.30
C LYS A 416 0.10 4.81 2.34
N THR A 417 0.10 5.74 3.29
CA THR A 417 -0.88 5.76 4.38
C THR A 417 -2.27 6.19 3.92
N ALA A 418 -2.36 7.22 3.08
CA ALA A 418 -3.63 7.64 2.47
C ALA A 418 -4.23 6.51 1.63
N LEU A 419 -3.40 5.78 0.88
CA LEU A 419 -3.82 4.61 0.11
C LEU A 419 -4.23 3.44 1.00
N ALA A 420 -3.54 3.17 2.11
CA ALA A 420 -3.95 2.17 3.09
C ALA A 420 -5.37 2.45 3.65
N LEU A 421 -5.62 3.70 4.03
CA LEU A 421 -6.93 4.18 4.50
C LEU A 421 -8.01 4.16 3.41
N HIS A 422 -7.65 4.47 2.17
CA HIS A 422 -8.56 4.44 1.03
C HIS A 422 -8.92 3.00 0.65
N HIS A 423 -7.93 2.12 0.53
CA HIS A 423 -8.09 0.74 0.08
C HIS A 423 -8.58 -0.22 1.18
N LYS A 424 -8.55 0.22 2.44
CA LYS A 424 -8.85 -0.58 3.65
C LYS A 424 -7.89 -1.76 3.82
N ILE A 425 -6.60 -1.52 3.61
CA ILE A 425 -5.55 -2.55 3.65
C ILE A 425 -4.41 -2.05 4.55
N LEU A 426 -3.92 -2.90 5.45
CA LEU A 426 -2.68 -2.68 6.20
C LEU A 426 -1.51 -3.14 5.33
N PRO A 427 -0.66 -2.22 4.84
CA PRO A 427 0.43 -2.55 3.92
C PRO A 427 1.63 -3.15 4.66
N PRO A 428 2.42 -4.02 3.99
CA PRO A 428 3.57 -4.65 4.59
C PRO A 428 4.77 -3.69 4.72
N SER A 429 5.73 -4.09 5.53
CA SER A 429 7.13 -3.65 5.51
C SER A 429 8.02 -4.86 5.31
N ILE A 430 9.03 -4.74 4.44
CA ILE A 430 9.88 -5.88 4.07
C ILE A 430 11.23 -5.81 4.79
N ASN A 431 12.08 -6.81 4.56
CA ASN A 431 13.45 -6.86 5.09
C ASN A 431 13.51 -6.92 6.64
N ILE A 432 12.51 -7.59 7.25
CA ILE A 432 12.39 -7.84 8.69
C ILE A 432 12.34 -9.36 8.91
N ASP A 433 13.40 -9.91 9.49
CA ASP A 433 13.48 -11.32 9.90
C ASP A 433 12.95 -11.50 11.33
N ARG A 434 13.23 -10.53 12.21
CA ARG A 434 12.68 -10.48 13.56
C ARG A 434 12.76 -9.06 14.14
N PRO A 435 11.80 -8.62 14.97
CA PRO A 435 11.87 -7.32 15.63
C PRO A 435 13.10 -7.23 16.53
N SER A 436 13.69 -6.05 16.65
CA SER A 436 14.81 -5.89 17.56
C SER A 436 14.38 -6.06 19.03
N LYS A 437 15.13 -6.87 19.79
CA LYS A 437 14.93 -7.07 21.23
C LYS A 437 15.04 -5.77 22.03
N LYS A 438 15.77 -4.78 21.50
CA LYS A 438 15.94 -3.46 22.13
C LYS A 438 14.64 -2.66 22.17
N LEU A 439 13.67 -2.99 21.31
CA LEU A 439 12.38 -2.31 21.25
C LEU A 439 11.45 -2.81 22.38
N GLY A 440 11.55 -4.10 22.75
CA GLY A 440 10.60 -4.75 23.66
C GLY A 440 9.17 -4.63 23.15
N ILE A 441 8.99 -4.81 21.83
CA ILE A 441 7.76 -4.52 21.08
C ILE A 441 6.58 -5.37 21.56
N GLU A 442 6.83 -6.58 22.03
CA GLU A 442 5.87 -7.52 22.59
C GLU A 442 5.10 -6.96 23.81
N ASN A 443 5.67 -5.97 24.49
CA ASN A 443 5.08 -5.31 25.66
C ASN A 443 4.37 -3.98 25.30
N THR A 444 4.09 -3.76 24.01
CA THR A 444 3.51 -2.52 23.49
C THR A 444 2.31 -2.84 22.60
N PRO A 445 1.47 -1.85 22.22
CA PRO A 445 0.37 -2.10 21.28
C PRO A 445 0.85 -2.29 19.82
N PHE A 446 2.15 -2.16 19.54
CA PHE A 446 2.69 -2.21 18.17
C PHE A 446 3.12 -3.61 17.79
N TYR A 447 2.99 -3.96 16.51
CA TYR A 447 3.64 -5.12 15.89
C TYR A 447 4.21 -4.73 14.53
N LEU A 448 5.27 -5.40 14.06
CA LEU A 448 5.82 -5.16 12.72
C LEU A 448 4.96 -5.86 11.68
N ASN A 449 4.33 -5.10 10.78
CA ASN A 449 3.42 -5.66 9.77
C ASN A 449 4.22 -6.11 8.54
N THR A 450 4.61 -7.38 8.47
CA THR A 450 5.42 -7.93 7.35
C THR A 450 4.59 -8.49 6.19
N GLU A 451 3.28 -8.66 6.39
CA GLU A 451 2.33 -9.13 5.37
C GLU A 451 1.21 -8.12 5.14
N PRO A 452 0.71 -7.96 3.89
CA PRO A 452 -0.50 -7.19 3.66
C PRO A 452 -1.67 -7.89 4.37
N ARG A 453 -2.52 -7.12 5.06
CA ARG A 453 -3.68 -7.63 5.83
C ARG A 453 -4.94 -6.80 5.57
N PRO A 454 -6.14 -7.41 5.51
CA PRO A 454 -7.38 -6.65 5.44
C PRO A 454 -7.54 -5.78 6.68
N TRP A 455 -7.83 -4.50 6.50
CA TRP A 455 -8.04 -3.59 7.61
C TRP A 455 -9.53 -3.58 7.96
N ILE A 456 -9.99 -4.57 8.72
CA ILE A 456 -11.41 -4.70 9.09
C ILE A 456 -11.65 -3.93 10.39
N THR A 457 -12.78 -3.21 10.49
CA THR A 457 -13.18 -2.48 11.69
C THR A 457 -14.63 -2.74 12.03
N ASP A 458 -14.99 -2.42 13.27
CA ASP A 458 -16.34 -2.54 13.80
C ASP A 458 -17.19 -1.26 13.66
N GLY A 459 -16.98 -0.52 12.56
CA GLY A 459 -17.61 0.78 12.33
C GLY A 459 -16.89 1.98 12.98
N GLU A 460 -15.85 1.73 13.79
CA GLU A 460 -14.91 2.77 14.19
C GLU A 460 -14.07 3.22 12.98
N PRO A 461 -13.84 4.53 12.80
CA PRO A 461 -13.03 5.04 11.69
C PRO A 461 -11.60 4.51 11.75
N ARG A 462 -11.10 4.01 10.63
CA ARG A 462 -9.69 3.70 10.43
C ARG A 462 -8.87 4.97 10.53
N ARG A 463 -7.83 4.93 11.35
CA ARG A 463 -6.90 6.04 11.54
C ARG A 463 -5.46 5.56 11.48
N ALA A 464 -4.59 6.44 11.00
CA ALA A 464 -3.17 6.18 10.89
C ALA A 464 -2.31 7.38 11.29
N GLY A 465 -1.12 7.11 11.80
CA GLY A 465 -0.07 8.10 12.03
C GLY A 465 1.01 8.05 10.95
N VAL A 466 1.57 9.20 10.57
CA VAL A 466 2.72 9.29 9.65
C VAL A 466 3.80 10.20 10.24
N SER A 467 5.03 9.70 10.35
CA SER A 467 6.17 10.43 10.92
C SER A 467 7.24 10.76 9.88
N ALA A 468 7.80 11.97 9.96
CA ALA A 468 9.07 12.30 9.34
C ALA A 468 9.94 13.15 10.27
N PHE A 469 11.15 12.68 10.54
CA PHE A 469 12.10 13.33 11.43
C PHE A 469 13.30 13.81 10.61
N GLY A 470 13.42 15.12 10.50
CA GLY A 470 14.43 15.78 9.71
C GLY A 470 15.78 15.75 10.41
N PHE A 471 16.81 15.40 9.65
CA PHE A 471 18.19 15.65 10.04
C PHE A 471 18.36 17.12 10.44
N GLY A 472 18.94 17.40 11.62
CA GLY A 472 18.93 18.72 12.25
C GLY A 472 17.87 18.91 13.34
N GLY A 473 17.02 17.90 13.58
CA GLY A 473 16.16 17.81 14.77
C GLY A 473 14.83 18.54 14.65
N THR A 474 14.21 18.52 13.46
CA THR A 474 12.84 19.01 13.24
C THR A 474 11.90 17.83 12.98
N ASN A 475 10.80 17.76 13.73
CA ASN A 475 9.94 16.57 13.73
C ASN A 475 8.53 16.93 13.29
N PHE A 476 7.96 16.10 12.43
CA PHE A 476 6.59 16.22 11.95
C PHE A 476 5.87 14.88 12.13
N HIS A 477 4.65 14.95 12.67
CA HIS A 477 3.75 13.82 12.76
C HIS A 477 2.34 14.24 12.31
N TYR A 478 1.70 13.40 11.50
CA TYR A 478 0.36 13.63 10.97
C TYR A 478 -0.56 12.50 11.40
N VAL A 479 -1.80 12.84 11.77
CA VAL A 479 -2.87 11.87 12.02
C VAL A 479 -3.87 11.96 10.87
N LEU A 480 -4.08 10.84 10.19
CA LEU A 480 -5.03 10.69 9.08
C LEU A 480 -6.19 9.79 9.51
N GLU A 481 -7.36 10.02 8.91
CA GLU A 481 -8.59 9.26 9.09
C GLU A 481 -9.17 8.93 7.71
N GLU A 482 -9.84 7.79 7.59
CA GLU A 482 -10.60 7.47 6.39
C GLU A 482 -11.77 8.45 6.17
N PHE A 483 -12.15 8.68 4.90
CA PHE A 483 -13.31 9.53 4.60
C PHE A 483 -14.64 8.79 4.69
N GLN A 484 -14.71 7.60 4.09
CA GLN A 484 -15.89 6.73 4.10
C GLN A 484 -15.54 5.38 4.73
N ASP A 485 -16.46 4.84 5.53
CA ASP A 485 -16.38 3.52 6.16
C ASP A 485 -16.49 2.39 5.12
N VAL A 486 -17.43 2.53 4.17
CA VAL A 486 -17.71 1.61 3.07
C VAL A 486 -17.91 2.40 1.77
N HIS A 487 -17.24 1.95 0.71
CA HIS A 487 -17.39 2.55 -0.63
C HIS A 487 -18.66 2.03 -1.31
N SER A 488 -19.43 2.93 -1.92
CA SER A 488 -20.65 2.61 -2.68
C SER A 488 -20.39 2.13 -4.12
N GLY A 489 -19.14 2.12 -4.58
CA GLY A 489 -18.74 1.73 -5.93
C GLY A 489 -17.26 1.35 -6.04
N PRO A 490 -16.74 1.09 -7.25
CA PRO A 490 -15.32 0.81 -7.48
C PRO A 490 -14.47 1.99 -6.99
N PHE A 491 -13.62 1.74 -6.01
CA PHE A 491 -12.80 2.76 -5.34
C PHE A 491 -11.31 2.41 -5.36
N ARG A 492 -10.98 1.15 -5.64
CA ARG A 492 -9.59 0.70 -5.63
C ARG A 492 -8.90 1.09 -6.92
N MET A 493 -7.68 1.59 -6.77
CA MET A 493 -6.78 1.82 -7.90
C MET A 493 -6.40 0.52 -8.61
N HIS A 494 -6.26 -0.60 -7.89
CA HIS A 494 -5.83 -1.87 -8.46
C HIS A 494 -6.78 -2.36 -9.55
N ILE A 495 -6.18 -2.86 -10.63
CA ILE A 495 -6.88 -3.64 -11.63
C ILE A 495 -7.12 -5.04 -11.06
N THR A 496 -8.34 -5.28 -10.55
CA THR A 496 -8.81 -6.66 -10.37
C THR A 496 -8.76 -7.39 -11.70
N SER A 497 -8.42 -8.69 -11.71
CA SER A 497 -8.47 -9.46 -12.95
C SER A 497 -9.83 -9.28 -13.63
N GLN A 498 -9.80 -8.81 -14.87
CA GLN A 498 -10.97 -8.48 -15.63
C GLN A 498 -11.33 -9.62 -16.57
N THR A 499 -12.61 -9.75 -16.90
CA THR A 499 -13.07 -10.71 -17.90
C THR A 499 -13.05 -10.07 -19.28
N VAL A 500 -12.40 -10.74 -20.23
CA VAL A 500 -12.54 -10.44 -21.67
C VAL A 500 -13.60 -11.36 -22.25
N PHE A 501 -14.58 -10.79 -22.94
CA PHE A 501 -15.58 -11.54 -23.68
C PHE A 501 -15.67 -11.07 -25.13
N LEU A 502 -15.48 -12.01 -26.05
CA LEU A 502 -15.62 -11.79 -27.48
C LEU A 502 -16.75 -12.65 -28.03
N SER A 503 -17.54 -12.09 -28.95
CA SER A 503 -18.59 -12.85 -29.61
C SER A 503 -18.83 -12.39 -31.05
N ALA A 504 -19.28 -13.32 -31.90
CA ALA A 504 -19.68 -13.03 -33.27
C ALA A 504 -20.77 -14.01 -33.74
N ALA A 505 -21.46 -13.70 -34.84
CA ALA A 505 -22.58 -14.53 -35.28
C ALA A 505 -22.16 -15.94 -35.72
N THR A 506 -20.90 -16.10 -36.18
CA THR A 506 -20.33 -17.40 -36.55
C THR A 506 -18.91 -17.60 -36.00
N PRO A 507 -18.41 -18.86 -35.86
CA PRO A 507 -17.03 -19.13 -35.47
C PRO A 507 -15.99 -18.43 -36.34
N LYS A 508 -16.21 -18.36 -37.66
CA LYS A 508 -15.29 -17.69 -38.59
C LYS A 508 -15.22 -16.19 -38.38
N GLU A 509 -16.35 -15.56 -38.05
CA GLU A 509 -16.38 -14.13 -37.73
C GLU A 509 -15.74 -13.86 -36.36
N LEU A 510 -15.87 -14.78 -35.40
CA LEU A 510 -15.20 -14.67 -34.11
C LEU A 510 -13.69 -14.75 -34.27
N ASP A 511 -13.21 -15.73 -35.03
CA ASP A 511 -11.79 -15.87 -35.36
C ASP A 511 -11.22 -14.60 -36.02
N LYS A 512 -11.95 -14.03 -36.98
CA LYS A 512 -11.60 -12.74 -37.58
C LYS A 512 -11.59 -11.60 -36.57
N ALA A 513 -12.57 -11.55 -35.66
CA ALA A 513 -12.64 -10.51 -34.62
C ALA A 513 -11.46 -10.62 -33.63
N CYS A 514 -11.07 -11.84 -33.25
CA CYS A 514 -9.91 -12.07 -32.39
C CYS A 514 -8.61 -11.60 -33.08
N ASN A 515 -8.40 -11.97 -34.34
CA ASN A 515 -7.22 -11.55 -35.11
C ASN A 515 -7.14 -10.03 -35.28
N ASN A 516 -8.26 -9.37 -35.60
CA ASN A 516 -8.32 -7.92 -35.70
C ASN A 516 -7.99 -7.25 -34.36
N LEU A 517 -8.57 -7.74 -33.26
CA LEU A 517 -8.32 -7.20 -31.93
C LEU A 517 -6.86 -7.37 -31.52
N LEU A 518 -6.24 -8.53 -31.78
CA LEU A 518 -4.82 -8.74 -31.49
C LEU A 518 -3.96 -7.70 -32.23
N ALA A 519 -4.24 -7.47 -33.52
CA ALA A 519 -3.53 -6.46 -34.29
C ALA A 519 -3.74 -5.04 -33.74
N GLU A 520 -4.94 -4.69 -33.27
CA GLU A 520 -5.19 -3.39 -32.62
C GLU A 520 -4.43 -3.23 -31.30
N LEU A 521 -4.32 -4.30 -30.51
CA LEU A 521 -3.61 -4.31 -29.22
C LEU A 521 -2.07 -4.31 -29.37
N GLU A 522 -1.54 -4.44 -30.59
CA GLU A 522 -0.11 -4.36 -30.91
C GLU A 522 0.27 -3.00 -31.54
N THR A 523 -0.62 -2.00 -31.48
CA THR A 523 -0.41 -0.66 -32.08
C THR A 523 -0.30 0.47 -31.07
N GLU A 524 0.09 1.65 -31.54
CA GLU A 524 0.07 2.88 -30.75
C GLU A 524 -1.38 3.20 -30.33
N GLY A 525 -1.64 3.22 -29.01
CA GLY A 525 -3.00 3.32 -28.44
C GLY A 525 -3.57 2.02 -27.84
N ALA A 526 -2.77 0.95 -27.77
CA ALA A 526 -3.18 -0.36 -27.23
C ALA A 526 -3.84 -0.29 -25.85
N GLU A 527 -3.32 0.49 -24.90
CA GLU A 527 -3.91 0.60 -23.55
C GLU A 527 -5.32 1.19 -23.55
N GLN A 528 -5.56 2.22 -24.37
CA GLN A 528 -6.90 2.82 -24.50
C GLN A 528 -7.86 1.81 -25.13
N ARG A 529 -7.41 1.10 -26.17
CA ARG A 529 -8.20 0.06 -26.83
C ARG A 529 -8.50 -1.11 -25.91
N HIS A 530 -7.55 -1.52 -25.09
CA HIS A 530 -7.68 -2.55 -24.06
C HIS A 530 -8.70 -2.14 -23.01
N SER A 531 -8.63 -0.90 -22.51
CA SER A 531 -9.62 -0.36 -21.58
C SER A 531 -11.05 -0.43 -22.15
N GLN A 532 -11.24 -0.06 -23.42
CA GLN A 532 -12.52 -0.18 -24.11
C GLN A 532 -12.98 -1.63 -24.29
N LEU A 533 -12.05 -2.56 -24.54
CA LEU A 533 -12.35 -4.00 -24.59
C LEU A 533 -12.92 -4.48 -23.25
N LEU A 534 -12.27 -4.11 -22.15
CA LEU A 534 -12.68 -4.52 -20.80
C LEU A 534 -14.01 -3.89 -20.38
N GLU A 535 -14.26 -2.63 -20.75
CA GLU A 535 -15.57 -1.98 -20.58
C GLU A 535 -16.66 -2.69 -21.38
N SER A 536 -16.44 -2.90 -22.69
CA SER A 536 -17.41 -3.60 -23.55
C SER A 536 -17.69 -5.04 -23.11
N SER A 537 -16.68 -5.73 -22.54
CA SER A 537 -16.84 -7.09 -22.02
C SER A 537 -17.75 -7.15 -20.79
N ARG A 538 -17.85 -6.05 -20.02
CA ARG A 538 -18.74 -5.94 -18.86
C ARG A 538 -20.19 -5.63 -19.25
N GLU A 539 -20.39 -4.86 -20.33
CA GLU A 539 -21.71 -4.34 -20.70
C GLU A 539 -22.44 -5.17 -21.78
N ASN A 540 -21.70 -5.92 -22.60
CA ASN A 540 -22.27 -6.56 -23.77
C ASN A 540 -23.10 -7.82 -23.45
N SER A 541 -24.38 -7.79 -23.83
CA SER A 541 -25.22 -9.00 -23.90
C SER A 541 -24.90 -9.82 -25.16
N ILE A 542 -24.39 -11.05 -24.98
CA ILE A 542 -24.06 -11.96 -26.09
C ILE A 542 -25.29 -12.77 -26.53
N PRO A 543 -25.73 -12.68 -27.80
CA PRO A 543 -26.85 -13.49 -28.29
C PRO A 543 -26.60 -15.00 -28.15
N LYS A 544 -27.66 -15.77 -27.85
CA LYS A 544 -27.53 -17.23 -27.58
C LYS A 544 -26.93 -18.03 -28.74
N LYS A 545 -27.11 -17.57 -29.98
CA LYS A 545 -26.63 -18.26 -31.19
C LYS A 545 -25.19 -17.90 -31.58
N HIS A 546 -24.61 -16.88 -30.95
CA HIS A 546 -23.28 -16.40 -31.33
C HIS A 546 -22.17 -17.33 -30.81
N ALA A 547 -21.13 -17.48 -31.61
CA ALA A 547 -19.86 -18.01 -31.15
C ALA A 547 -19.27 -17.04 -30.12
N ARG A 548 -18.62 -17.60 -29.09
CA ARG A 548 -18.09 -16.82 -27.96
C ARG A 548 -16.78 -17.37 -27.46
N LEU A 549 -15.90 -16.46 -27.06
CA LEU A 549 -14.63 -16.72 -26.43
C LEU A 549 -14.56 -15.86 -25.17
N GLY A 550 -14.09 -16.43 -24.06
CA GLY A 550 -13.86 -15.67 -22.84
C GLY A 550 -12.63 -16.16 -22.09
N PHE A 551 -11.97 -15.24 -21.42
CA PHE A 551 -10.84 -15.50 -20.53
C PHE A 551 -10.74 -14.37 -19.50
N VAL A 552 -9.94 -14.61 -18.45
CA VAL A 552 -9.65 -13.62 -17.41
C VAL A 552 -8.23 -13.10 -17.64
N THR A 553 -8.02 -11.80 -17.44
CA THR A 553 -6.74 -11.15 -17.66
C THR A 553 -6.44 -10.10 -16.59
N ASP A 554 -5.16 -9.87 -16.31
CA ASP A 554 -4.66 -8.89 -15.34
C ASP A 554 -3.90 -7.72 -16.00
N SER A 555 -3.46 -7.85 -17.25
CA SER A 555 -2.76 -6.79 -17.99
C SER A 555 -3.03 -6.82 -19.50
N LEU A 556 -2.57 -5.77 -20.19
CA LEU A 556 -2.56 -5.72 -21.66
C LEU A 556 -1.71 -6.86 -22.24
N GLU A 557 -0.51 -7.07 -21.71
CA GLU A 557 0.42 -8.11 -22.16
C GLU A 557 -0.19 -9.50 -21.99
N ASN A 558 -0.83 -9.75 -20.84
CA ASN A 558 -1.51 -11.01 -20.59
C ASN A 558 -2.73 -11.19 -21.53
N THR A 559 -3.44 -10.11 -21.85
CA THR A 559 -4.54 -10.16 -22.82
C THR A 559 -4.04 -10.53 -24.22
N VAL A 560 -2.95 -9.91 -24.67
CA VAL A 560 -2.31 -10.20 -25.96
C VAL A 560 -1.85 -11.66 -26.01
N GLU A 561 -1.21 -12.15 -24.95
CA GLU A 561 -0.77 -13.55 -24.85
C GLU A 561 -1.94 -14.54 -24.94
N LEU A 562 -2.97 -14.35 -24.10
CA LEU A 562 -4.15 -15.23 -24.05
C LEU A 562 -4.94 -15.19 -25.36
N LEU A 563 -5.06 -14.03 -25.99
CA LEU A 563 -5.73 -13.88 -27.27
C LEU A 563 -4.96 -14.59 -28.39
N GLY A 564 -3.63 -14.49 -28.41
CA GLY A 564 -2.78 -15.24 -29.34
C GLY A 564 -2.93 -16.76 -29.18
N GLN A 565 -2.94 -17.26 -27.93
CA GLN A 565 -3.20 -18.68 -27.64
C GLN A 565 -4.60 -19.10 -28.09
N ALA A 566 -5.61 -18.24 -27.89
CA ALA A 566 -6.98 -18.51 -28.30
C ALA A 566 -7.12 -18.62 -29.82
N ILE A 567 -6.50 -17.72 -30.59
CA ILE A 567 -6.49 -17.74 -32.06
C ILE A 567 -5.88 -19.05 -32.58
N SER A 568 -4.69 -19.40 -32.11
CA SER A 568 -4.03 -20.66 -32.50
C SER A 568 -4.89 -21.90 -32.16
N THR A 569 -5.64 -21.84 -31.06
CA THR A 569 -6.55 -22.92 -30.65
C THR A 569 -7.81 -22.97 -31.51
N LEU A 570 -8.38 -21.83 -31.90
CA LEU A 570 -9.51 -21.76 -32.83
C LEU A 570 -9.15 -22.39 -34.19
N GLU A 571 -7.94 -22.11 -34.71
CA GLU A 571 -7.46 -22.69 -35.96
C GLU A 571 -7.23 -24.20 -35.85
N SER A 572 -6.49 -24.63 -34.81
CA SER A 572 -6.13 -26.05 -34.64
C SER A 572 -7.32 -26.95 -34.26
N LYS A 573 -8.39 -26.38 -33.69
CA LYS A 573 -9.61 -27.09 -33.27
C LYS A 573 -10.86 -26.59 -34.01
N ALA A 574 -10.73 -26.24 -35.28
CA ALA A 574 -11.84 -25.70 -36.08
C ALA A 574 -13.04 -26.66 -36.22
N ASP A 575 -12.87 -27.96 -35.99
CA ASP A 575 -13.93 -28.98 -35.98
C ASP A 575 -14.69 -29.07 -34.65
N LYS A 576 -14.21 -28.40 -33.59
CA LYS A 576 -14.80 -28.48 -32.25
C LYS A 576 -15.80 -27.35 -32.03
N THR A 577 -16.94 -27.72 -31.43
CA THR A 577 -18.01 -26.78 -31.07
C THR A 577 -17.80 -26.15 -29.68
N GLU A 578 -16.87 -26.69 -28.88
CA GLU A 578 -16.47 -26.17 -27.58
C GLU A 578 -15.07 -26.67 -27.19
N TRP A 579 -14.35 -25.87 -26.40
CA TRP A 579 -13.12 -26.29 -25.71
C TRP A 579 -12.78 -25.35 -24.55
N ASN A 580 -11.94 -25.84 -23.65
CA ASN A 580 -11.32 -25.05 -22.57
C ASN A 580 -9.81 -25.31 -22.62
N LEU A 581 -9.02 -24.25 -22.70
CA LEU A 581 -7.57 -24.28 -22.65
C LEU A 581 -7.10 -23.36 -21.52
N LYS A 582 -6.73 -23.93 -20.38
CA LYS A 582 -6.09 -23.20 -19.26
C LYS A 582 -6.79 -21.87 -18.90
N GLY A 583 -8.13 -21.85 -18.84
CA GLY A 583 -8.89 -20.64 -18.49
C GLY A 583 -9.41 -19.83 -19.69
N ILE A 584 -8.99 -20.15 -20.91
CA ILE A 584 -9.61 -19.67 -22.15
C ILE A 584 -10.73 -20.62 -22.53
N VAL A 585 -11.96 -20.10 -22.65
CA VAL A 585 -13.16 -20.89 -22.91
C VAL A 585 -13.81 -20.45 -24.21
N TYR A 586 -14.03 -21.39 -25.12
CA TYR A 586 -14.74 -21.17 -26.38
C TYR A 586 -15.99 -22.05 -26.48
N ARG A 587 -17.06 -21.49 -27.06
CA ARG A 587 -18.24 -22.22 -27.49
C ARG A 587 -18.81 -21.61 -28.77
N GLU A 588 -19.27 -22.44 -29.70
CA GLU A 588 -19.95 -22.00 -30.92
C GLU A 588 -21.32 -21.35 -30.63
N LYS A 589 -21.94 -21.68 -29.50
CA LYS A 589 -23.22 -21.11 -29.04
C LYS A 589 -23.33 -21.17 -27.52
N ALA A 590 -24.32 -20.49 -26.97
CA ALA A 590 -24.60 -20.51 -25.53
C ALA A 590 -24.84 -21.95 -25.05
N LEU A 591 -24.46 -22.21 -23.79
CA LEU A 591 -24.92 -23.38 -23.06
C LEU A 591 -26.46 -23.38 -23.03
N GLU A 592 -27.08 -24.51 -23.40
CA GLU A 592 -28.49 -24.74 -23.12
C GLU A 592 -28.65 -25.00 -21.62
N THR A 593 -28.83 -23.95 -20.83
CA THR A 593 -29.12 -24.05 -19.40
C THR A 593 -30.58 -24.46 -19.20
N LYS A 594 -30.85 -25.77 -19.29
CA LYS A 594 -32.17 -26.36 -18.96
C LYS A 594 -32.33 -26.69 -17.47
N GLY A 595 -31.24 -26.63 -16.71
CA GLY A 595 -31.18 -26.98 -15.30
C GLY A 595 -31.29 -25.77 -14.38
N LYS A 596 -31.74 -26.04 -13.15
CA LYS A 596 -31.73 -25.12 -12.03
C LYS A 596 -30.31 -24.96 -11.47
N VAL A 597 -29.94 -23.77 -11.00
CA VAL A 597 -28.64 -23.49 -10.38
C VAL A 597 -28.70 -23.82 -8.89
N VAL A 598 -27.73 -24.60 -8.40
CA VAL A 598 -27.62 -24.97 -6.99
C VAL A 598 -26.37 -24.33 -6.39
N ALA A 599 -26.52 -23.56 -5.32
CA ALA A 599 -25.38 -23.16 -4.48
C ALA A 599 -25.11 -24.26 -3.45
N LEU A 600 -23.88 -24.78 -3.44
CA LEU A 600 -23.44 -25.81 -2.50
C LEU A 600 -22.43 -25.20 -1.52
N PHE A 601 -22.75 -25.25 -0.23
CA PHE A 601 -21.90 -24.68 0.83
C PHE A 601 -21.15 -25.79 1.59
N SER A 602 -19.84 -25.67 1.69
CA SER A 602 -18.99 -26.62 2.40
C SER A 602 -19.19 -26.56 3.91
N GLY A 603 -18.92 -27.69 4.58
CA GLY A 603 -18.79 -27.76 6.03
C GLY A 603 -17.41 -27.31 6.51
N GLN A 604 -17.07 -27.66 7.76
CA GLN A 604 -15.73 -27.48 8.32
C GLN A 604 -14.73 -28.43 7.66
N GLY A 605 -13.50 -27.96 7.43
CA GLY A 605 -12.40 -28.73 6.82
C GLY A 605 -11.67 -28.02 5.67
N SER A 606 -12.22 -26.93 5.12
CA SER A 606 -11.64 -26.19 3.99
C SER A 606 -10.87 -24.92 4.40
N GLN A 607 -10.78 -24.64 5.69
CA GLN A 607 -10.15 -23.45 6.25
C GLN A 607 -8.62 -23.50 6.16
N TYR A 608 -8.01 -22.33 6.02
CA TYR A 608 -6.58 -22.09 6.18
C TYR A 608 -6.37 -20.62 6.58
N MET A 609 -5.26 -20.30 7.25
CA MET A 609 -4.95 -18.90 7.57
C MET A 609 -4.84 -18.08 6.29
N ASN A 610 -5.26 -16.81 6.33
CA ASN A 610 -5.29 -15.90 5.18
C ASN A 610 -6.16 -16.38 4.01
N MET A 611 -7.10 -17.29 4.24
CA MET A 611 -8.06 -17.71 3.22
C MET A 611 -8.86 -16.52 2.68
N ALA A 612 -9.08 -16.52 1.37
CA ALA A 612 -9.75 -15.44 0.62
C ALA A 612 -9.11 -14.04 0.75
N LYS A 613 -7.88 -13.89 1.27
CA LYS A 613 -7.23 -12.58 1.52
C LYS A 613 -7.27 -11.64 0.31
N GLU A 614 -6.95 -12.14 -0.88
CA GLU A 614 -6.98 -11.35 -2.12
C GLU A 614 -8.39 -10.84 -2.45
N LEU A 615 -9.44 -11.59 -2.10
CA LEU A 615 -10.82 -11.14 -2.29
C LEU A 615 -11.17 -10.00 -1.33
N PHE A 616 -10.63 -9.98 -0.10
CA PHE A 616 -10.79 -8.84 0.81
C PHE A 616 -10.07 -7.58 0.32
N PHE A 617 -8.94 -7.74 -0.37
CA PHE A 617 -8.21 -6.63 -1.02
C PHE A 617 -8.87 -6.13 -2.30
N ASN A 618 -9.81 -6.91 -2.82
CA ASN A 618 -10.70 -6.55 -3.91
C ASN A 618 -12.12 -6.51 -3.28
N PHE A 619 -13.25 -6.53 -3.93
CA PHE A 619 -14.58 -6.80 -3.27
C PHE A 619 -14.86 -6.39 -1.78
N PRO A 620 -15.27 -5.13 -1.49
CA PRO A 620 -15.74 -4.70 -0.16
C PRO A 620 -16.82 -5.58 0.48
N ALA A 621 -17.61 -6.27 -0.34
CA ALA A 621 -18.63 -7.22 0.10
C ALA A 621 -18.07 -8.30 1.03
N MET A 622 -16.76 -8.59 0.97
CA MET A 622 -16.07 -9.53 1.87
C MET A 622 -15.93 -9.00 3.31
N ALA A 623 -15.83 -7.69 3.50
CA ALA A 623 -15.54 -7.10 4.82
C ALA A 623 -16.77 -7.10 5.74
N ALA A 624 -17.95 -6.81 5.21
CA ALA A 624 -19.17 -6.66 6.01
C ALA A 624 -19.56 -7.90 6.86
N PRO A 625 -19.47 -9.14 6.35
CA PRO A 625 -19.69 -10.34 7.18
C PRO A 625 -18.70 -10.43 8.35
N PHE A 626 -17.44 -10.06 8.12
CA PHE A 626 -16.42 -10.10 9.17
C PHE A 626 -16.59 -8.99 10.19
N SER A 627 -16.95 -7.77 9.79
CA SER A 627 -17.33 -6.72 10.74
C SER A 627 -18.49 -7.17 11.64
N ALA A 628 -19.50 -7.84 11.10
CA ALA A 628 -20.62 -8.36 11.88
C ALA A 628 -20.21 -9.49 12.84
N LEU A 629 -19.30 -10.37 12.43
CA LEU A 629 -18.77 -11.44 13.26
C LEU A 629 -17.81 -10.92 14.34
N ASP A 630 -16.96 -9.95 14.02
CA ASP A 630 -16.05 -9.31 14.97
C ASP A 630 -16.81 -8.68 16.14
N LYS A 631 -18.00 -8.07 15.90
CA LYS A 631 -18.93 -7.62 16.97
C LYS A 631 -19.30 -8.73 17.95
N LEU A 632 -19.54 -9.93 17.44
CA LEU A 632 -19.97 -11.06 18.26
C LEU A 632 -18.81 -11.61 19.09
N PHE A 633 -17.60 -11.64 18.51
CA PHE A 633 -16.39 -12.08 19.18
C PHE A 633 -15.94 -11.08 20.26
N THR A 634 -16.01 -9.79 19.98
CA THR A 634 -15.58 -8.72 20.90
C THR A 634 -16.69 -8.27 21.87
N GLY A 635 -17.93 -8.68 21.62
CA GLY A 635 -19.09 -8.35 22.44
C GLY A 635 -19.02 -8.95 23.86
N LYS A 636 -19.60 -8.25 24.84
CA LYS A 636 -19.59 -8.62 26.28
C LYS A 636 -20.49 -9.82 26.65
N ASN A 637 -20.72 -10.76 25.73
CA ASN A 637 -21.56 -11.93 25.99
C ASN A 637 -20.67 -13.10 26.42
N GLY A 638 -20.62 -13.31 27.73
CA GLY A 638 -19.66 -14.14 28.46
C GLY A 638 -19.39 -15.56 27.99
N LYS A 639 -18.13 -15.99 28.17
CA LYS A 639 -17.73 -17.16 28.98
C LYS A 639 -16.20 -17.38 29.05
N SER A 640 -15.37 -16.52 28.49
CA SER A 640 -13.92 -16.54 28.71
C SER A 640 -13.41 -15.17 29.19
N ALA A 641 -12.56 -15.18 30.21
CA ALA A 641 -11.92 -14.00 30.80
C ALA A 641 -10.64 -13.58 30.05
N ALA A 642 -10.27 -14.29 28.96
CA ALA A 642 -9.22 -13.85 28.06
C ALA A 642 -9.77 -12.78 27.12
N ALA A 643 -9.02 -11.70 26.88
CA ALA A 643 -9.40 -10.61 25.99
C ALA A 643 -9.88 -11.17 24.63
N ALA A 644 -11.15 -10.97 24.31
CA ALA A 644 -11.74 -11.58 23.12
C ALA A 644 -11.22 -10.88 21.86
N ARG A 645 -10.38 -11.58 21.10
CA ARG A 645 -9.86 -11.11 19.81
C ARG A 645 -10.97 -11.16 18.76
N PRO A 646 -11.01 -10.21 17.81
CA PRO A 646 -11.93 -10.29 16.68
C PRO A 646 -11.61 -11.52 15.84
N LEU A 647 -12.62 -12.04 15.16
CA LEU A 647 -12.45 -13.21 14.29
C LEU A 647 -11.52 -12.92 13.13
N SER A 648 -11.54 -11.68 12.63
CA SER A 648 -10.62 -11.21 11.59
C SER A 648 -9.16 -11.35 11.98
N ASP A 649 -8.79 -11.13 13.25
CA ASP A 649 -7.42 -11.33 13.76
C ASP A 649 -7.02 -12.81 13.85
N LEU A 650 -7.99 -13.73 13.86
CA LEU A 650 -7.72 -15.18 13.81
C LEU A 650 -7.57 -15.68 12.37
N VAL A 651 -8.31 -15.11 11.43
CA VAL A 651 -8.24 -15.47 10.00
C VAL A 651 -7.05 -14.79 9.32
N PHE A 652 -6.79 -13.53 9.66
CA PHE A 652 -5.69 -12.71 9.15
C PHE A 652 -4.78 -12.28 10.30
N PRO A 653 -4.04 -13.20 10.93
CA PRO A 653 -3.27 -12.90 12.12
C PRO A 653 -2.11 -11.93 11.86
N ILE A 654 -1.63 -11.28 12.93
CA ILE A 654 -0.37 -10.52 12.91
C ILE A 654 0.79 -11.47 12.59
N ALA A 655 1.84 -10.93 11.95
CA ALA A 655 3.04 -11.70 11.69
C ALA A 655 3.73 -12.13 12.99
N VAL A 656 4.22 -13.37 13.00
CA VAL A 656 5.05 -13.98 14.03
C VAL A 656 6.36 -14.45 13.42
N PHE A 657 7.37 -14.67 14.26
CA PHE A 657 8.76 -14.86 13.80
C PHE A 657 9.39 -16.18 14.27
N GLU A 658 8.63 -16.99 15.00
CA GLU A 658 9.03 -18.33 15.44
C GLU A 658 7.97 -19.36 14.98
N ASP A 659 8.43 -20.55 14.60
CA ASP A 659 7.57 -21.60 14.01
C ASP A 659 6.49 -22.05 15.00
N GLU A 660 6.80 -22.14 16.30
CA GLU A 660 5.84 -22.52 17.34
C GLU A 660 4.69 -21.51 17.47
N GLU A 661 4.96 -20.21 17.28
CA GLU A 661 3.91 -19.18 17.30
C GLU A 661 2.99 -19.29 16.08
N LEU A 662 3.55 -19.63 14.92
CA LEU A 662 2.79 -19.86 13.69
C LEU A 662 1.88 -21.08 13.82
N GLU A 663 2.42 -22.20 14.35
CA GLU A 663 1.65 -23.39 14.66
C GLU A 663 0.52 -23.08 15.66
N ALA A 664 0.80 -22.26 16.69
CA ALA A 664 -0.20 -21.83 17.66
C ALA A 664 -1.30 -20.98 17.01
N GLN A 665 -0.96 -20.02 16.15
CA GLN A 665 -1.96 -19.22 15.41
C GLN A 665 -2.84 -20.10 14.53
N GLN A 666 -2.23 -21.07 13.84
CA GLN A 666 -2.98 -22.02 13.02
C GLN A 666 -3.91 -22.88 13.88
N ALA A 667 -3.42 -23.43 14.99
CA ALA A 667 -4.21 -24.22 15.92
C ALA A 667 -5.40 -23.41 16.47
N GLN A 668 -5.21 -22.14 16.81
CA GLN A 668 -6.28 -21.25 17.27
C GLN A 668 -7.38 -21.06 16.22
N LEU A 669 -7.04 -20.84 14.94
CA LEU A 669 -8.04 -20.77 13.88
C LEU A 669 -8.80 -22.10 13.69
N GLN A 670 -8.13 -23.24 13.89
CA GLN A 670 -8.70 -24.57 13.69
C GLN A 670 -9.72 -24.97 14.76
N LEU A 671 -9.76 -24.27 15.90
CA LEU A 671 -10.78 -24.48 16.93
C LEU A 671 -12.19 -24.28 16.35
N THR A 672 -13.10 -25.21 16.67
CA THR A 672 -14.45 -25.27 16.09
C THR A 672 -15.24 -23.97 16.28
N GLU A 673 -15.07 -23.35 17.44
CA GLU A 673 -15.67 -22.08 17.83
C GLU A 673 -15.22 -20.87 17.00
N ASN A 674 -14.05 -20.97 16.36
CA ASN A 674 -13.46 -19.94 15.51
C ASN A 674 -13.70 -20.24 14.03
N VAL A 675 -13.47 -21.49 13.62
CA VAL A 675 -13.53 -21.88 12.20
C VAL A 675 -14.94 -21.81 11.62
N GLN A 676 -15.98 -22.23 12.35
CA GLN A 676 -17.35 -22.22 11.85
C GLN A 676 -17.83 -20.80 11.47
N PRO A 677 -17.74 -19.80 12.36
CA PRO A 677 -18.05 -18.44 11.96
C PRO A 677 -17.12 -17.91 10.85
N ALA A 678 -15.83 -18.29 10.82
CA ALA A 678 -14.90 -17.86 9.77
C ALA A 678 -15.33 -18.32 8.36
N ILE A 679 -15.57 -19.63 8.19
CA ILE A 679 -16.04 -20.18 6.89
C ILE A 679 -17.43 -19.64 6.55
N GLY A 680 -18.27 -19.38 7.56
CA GLY A 680 -19.58 -18.79 7.40
C GLY A 680 -19.53 -17.36 6.85
N GLY A 681 -18.63 -16.53 7.39
CA GLY A 681 -18.37 -15.17 6.91
C GLY A 681 -17.85 -15.14 5.48
N ILE A 682 -16.88 -16.01 5.15
CA ILE A 682 -16.33 -16.12 3.79
C ILE A 682 -17.39 -16.57 2.79
N SER A 683 -18.19 -17.59 3.15
CA SER A 683 -19.26 -18.08 2.27
C SER A 683 -20.30 -17.00 1.99
N ALA A 684 -20.61 -16.17 2.99
CA ALA A 684 -21.49 -15.02 2.80
C ALA A 684 -20.88 -13.97 1.87
N GLY A 685 -19.61 -13.63 2.04
CA GLY A 685 -18.89 -12.71 1.16
C GLY A 685 -18.84 -13.20 -0.29
N LEU A 686 -18.48 -14.46 -0.51
CA LEU A 686 -18.44 -15.09 -1.84
C LEU A 686 -19.81 -15.08 -2.53
N LEU A 687 -20.89 -15.44 -1.80
CA LEU A 687 -22.23 -15.43 -2.36
C LEU A 687 -22.68 -14.01 -2.73
N ARG A 688 -22.32 -13.01 -1.92
CA ARG A 688 -22.61 -11.59 -2.22
C ARG A 688 -21.91 -11.14 -3.49
N ILE A 689 -20.60 -11.40 -3.62
CA ILE A 689 -19.86 -11.10 -4.85
C ILE A 689 -20.53 -11.76 -6.06
N ALA A 690 -20.90 -13.03 -5.95
CA ALA A 690 -21.55 -13.74 -7.05
C ALA A 690 -22.93 -13.16 -7.39
N ARG A 691 -23.73 -12.76 -6.38
CA ARG A 691 -25.04 -12.12 -6.56
C ARG A 691 -24.92 -10.73 -7.19
N ASP A 692 -23.94 -9.95 -6.75
CA ASP A 692 -23.64 -8.63 -7.31
C ASP A 692 -23.24 -8.75 -8.80
N ALA A 693 -22.57 -9.85 -9.16
CA ALA A 693 -22.28 -10.22 -10.55
C ALA A 693 -23.48 -10.82 -11.31
N GLY A 694 -24.66 -10.94 -10.69
CA GLY A 694 -25.91 -11.38 -11.32
C GLY A 694 -26.27 -12.86 -11.13
N LEU A 695 -25.56 -13.62 -10.27
CA LEU A 695 -25.90 -15.01 -9.99
C LEU A 695 -27.28 -15.12 -9.33
N GLN A 696 -28.17 -15.88 -9.98
CA GLN A 696 -29.44 -16.33 -9.40
C GLN A 696 -29.34 -17.83 -9.06
N ILE A 697 -29.76 -18.17 -7.84
CA ILE A 697 -29.78 -19.55 -7.36
C ILE A 697 -31.22 -20.04 -7.25
N ASP A 698 -31.49 -21.25 -7.73
CA ASP A 698 -32.80 -21.90 -7.63
C ASP A 698 -32.91 -22.75 -6.37
N PHE A 699 -31.78 -23.33 -5.94
CA PHE A 699 -31.67 -24.14 -4.74
C PHE A 699 -30.37 -23.81 -3.99
N ALA A 700 -30.38 -24.05 -2.69
CA ALA A 700 -29.20 -24.07 -1.86
C ALA A 700 -29.14 -25.40 -1.11
N ALA A 701 -27.96 -25.96 -0.98
CA ALA A 701 -27.70 -27.09 -0.10
C ALA A 701 -26.36 -26.87 0.60
N GLY A 702 -26.15 -27.53 1.73
CA GLY A 702 -24.90 -27.42 2.45
C GLY A 702 -24.57 -28.69 3.19
N HIS A 703 -23.31 -28.82 3.58
CA HIS A 703 -22.82 -29.97 4.31
C HIS A 703 -22.60 -29.59 5.78
N SER A 704 -23.35 -30.21 6.70
CA SER A 704 -23.28 -29.96 8.16
C SER A 704 -23.37 -28.48 8.54
N PHE A 705 -22.26 -27.78 8.77
CA PHE A 705 -22.25 -26.32 8.98
C PHE A 705 -22.83 -25.56 7.79
N GLY A 706 -22.49 -25.98 6.57
CA GLY A 706 -22.95 -25.34 5.35
C GLY A 706 -24.47 -25.31 5.20
N GLU A 707 -25.23 -26.16 5.90
CA GLU A 707 -26.70 -26.08 5.89
C GLU A 707 -27.22 -24.76 6.48
N LEU A 708 -26.55 -24.21 7.51
CA LEU A 708 -26.90 -22.88 8.03
C LEU A 708 -26.70 -21.80 6.96
N THR A 709 -25.59 -21.88 6.23
CA THR A 709 -25.31 -20.98 5.10
C THR A 709 -26.33 -21.17 3.98
N ALA A 710 -26.75 -22.42 3.70
CA ALA A 710 -27.75 -22.71 2.68
C ALA A 710 -29.13 -22.14 3.05
N LEU A 711 -29.54 -22.26 4.31
CA LEU A 711 -30.79 -21.69 4.82
C LEU A 711 -30.80 -20.16 4.75
N TRP A 712 -29.67 -19.51 5.10
CA TRP A 712 -29.48 -18.08 4.91
C TRP A 712 -29.53 -17.70 3.42
N ALA A 713 -28.80 -18.42 2.57
CA ALA A 713 -28.77 -18.19 1.13
C ALA A 713 -30.17 -18.33 0.50
N ALA A 714 -30.99 -19.25 1.00
CA ALA A 714 -32.39 -19.45 0.58
C ALA A 714 -33.38 -18.42 1.17
N GLY A 715 -32.92 -17.51 2.03
CA GLY A 715 -33.77 -16.49 2.67
C GLY A 715 -34.64 -17.00 3.82
N VAL A 716 -34.35 -18.19 4.36
CA VAL A 716 -35.07 -18.78 5.50
C VAL A 716 -34.63 -18.13 6.82
N ILE A 717 -33.35 -17.78 6.92
CA ILE A 717 -32.75 -17.16 8.10
C ILE A 717 -32.30 -15.74 7.72
N ALA A 718 -32.63 -14.76 8.57
CA ALA A 718 -32.16 -13.39 8.41
C ALA A 718 -30.64 -13.31 8.59
N GLU A 719 -30.01 -12.33 7.94
CA GLU A 719 -28.55 -12.25 7.89
C GLU A 719 -27.88 -12.11 9.26
N ASP A 720 -28.37 -11.21 10.11
CA ASP A 720 -27.84 -11.04 11.47
C ASP A 720 -28.00 -12.32 12.30
N ASP A 721 -29.08 -13.07 12.09
CA ASP A 721 -29.33 -14.32 12.81
C ASP A 721 -28.45 -15.45 12.29
N TYR A 722 -28.11 -15.46 11.01
CA TYR A 722 -27.13 -16.39 10.45
C TYR A 722 -25.76 -16.22 11.12
N TYR A 723 -25.26 -15.00 11.26
CA TYR A 723 -23.99 -14.75 11.94
C TYR A 723 -24.03 -15.14 13.42
N LYS A 724 -25.11 -14.81 14.14
CA LYS A 724 -25.32 -15.24 15.54
C LYS A 724 -25.38 -16.75 15.67
N LEU A 725 -26.06 -17.45 14.77
CA LEU A 725 -26.16 -18.91 14.77
C LEU A 725 -24.82 -19.56 14.47
N ALA A 726 -24.06 -19.03 13.50
CA ALA A 726 -22.73 -19.52 13.19
C ALA A 726 -21.79 -19.38 14.39
N TYR A 727 -21.81 -18.22 15.05
CA TYR A 727 -21.07 -17.99 16.29
C TYR A 727 -21.54 -18.93 17.42
N ALA A 728 -22.84 -18.93 17.74
CA ALA A 728 -23.39 -19.69 18.86
C ALA A 728 -23.19 -21.21 18.71
N ARG A 729 -23.33 -21.74 17.48
CA ARG A 729 -23.07 -23.16 17.20
C ARG A 729 -21.60 -23.51 17.42
N GLY A 730 -20.68 -22.68 16.94
CA GLY A 730 -19.25 -22.84 17.19
C GLY A 730 -18.95 -22.88 18.69
N GLN A 731 -19.45 -21.89 19.45
CA GLN A 731 -19.28 -21.84 20.90
C GLN A 731 -19.89 -23.04 21.64
N ALA A 732 -21.03 -23.56 21.16
CA ALA A 732 -21.67 -24.74 21.75
C ALA A 732 -20.91 -26.05 21.48
N MET A 733 -20.09 -26.08 20.43
CA MET A 733 -19.25 -27.21 20.06
C MET A 733 -17.80 -27.06 20.55
N ALA A 734 -17.47 -25.97 21.25
CA ALA A 734 -16.15 -25.75 21.81
C ALA A 734 -15.81 -26.86 22.81
N ALA A 735 -14.63 -27.44 22.67
CA ALA A 735 -14.13 -28.35 23.69
C ALA A 735 -13.86 -27.56 24.99
N PRO A 736 -14.13 -28.13 26.17
CA PRO A 736 -13.68 -27.56 27.42
C PRO A 736 -12.15 -27.47 27.44
N ASP A 737 -11.63 -26.51 28.22
CA ASP A 737 -10.20 -26.34 28.48
C ASP A 737 -9.72 -27.42 29.48
N ASP A 738 -9.74 -28.67 29.04
CA ASP A 738 -9.36 -29.86 29.79
C ASP A 738 -8.52 -30.77 28.88
N PRO A 739 -7.22 -30.98 29.16
CA PRO A 739 -6.33 -31.78 28.33
C PRO A 739 -6.71 -33.28 28.31
N ASP A 740 -7.48 -33.75 29.28
CA ASP A 740 -7.97 -35.13 29.35
C ASP A 740 -9.36 -35.29 28.69
N PHE A 741 -9.95 -34.20 28.17
CA PHE A 741 -11.24 -34.26 27.49
C PHE A 741 -11.11 -34.80 26.07
N ASP A 742 -11.75 -35.94 25.81
CA ASP A 742 -11.92 -36.45 24.46
C ASP A 742 -13.01 -35.66 23.73
N ALA A 743 -12.61 -34.76 22.84
CA ALA A 743 -13.52 -34.04 21.94
C ALA A 743 -14.19 -34.94 20.88
N GLY A 744 -13.79 -36.21 20.83
CA GLY A 744 -14.15 -37.16 19.80
C GLY A 744 -13.28 -36.99 18.55
N SER A 745 -13.22 -38.05 17.75
CA SER A 745 -12.50 -38.07 16.48
C SER A 745 -13.46 -38.33 15.32
N MET A 746 -13.08 -37.85 14.13
CA MET A 746 -13.78 -38.15 12.88
C MET A 746 -12.82 -38.78 11.88
N LEU A 747 -13.25 -39.85 11.20
CA LEU A 747 -12.44 -40.59 10.23
C LEU A 747 -13.18 -40.73 8.90
N ALA A 748 -12.56 -40.30 7.81
CA ALA A 748 -13.07 -40.53 6.47
C ALA A 748 -12.70 -41.94 5.99
N VAL A 749 -13.72 -42.79 5.77
CA VAL A 749 -13.56 -44.19 5.38
C VAL A 749 -13.96 -44.36 3.91
N MET A 750 -13.10 -45.01 3.14
CA MET A 750 -13.32 -45.32 1.73
C MET A 750 -13.59 -46.82 1.57
N GLY A 751 -14.78 -47.21 1.11
CA GLY A 751 -15.16 -48.63 1.07
C GLY A 751 -16.58 -48.89 0.59
N GLU A 752 -17.04 -50.14 0.76
CA GLU A 752 -18.43 -50.52 0.49
C GLU A 752 -19.29 -50.20 1.72
N VAL A 753 -20.01 -49.07 1.68
CA VAL A 753 -20.81 -48.56 2.80
C VAL A 753 -21.82 -49.60 3.32
N GLU A 754 -22.38 -50.42 2.44
CA GLU A 754 -23.33 -51.50 2.76
C GLU A 754 -22.73 -52.58 3.69
N LYS A 755 -21.41 -52.77 3.67
CA LYS A 755 -20.70 -53.67 4.59
C LYS A 755 -20.35 -52.97 5.90
N LEU A 756 -20.02 -51.69 5.82
CA LEU A 756 -19.65 -50.90 6.98
C LEU A 756 -20.78 -50.78 8.01
N GLU A 757 -22.04 -50.73 7.59
CA GLU A 757 -23.19 -50.77 8.52
C GLU A 757 -23.19 -52.01 9.42
N ALA A 758 -22.79 -53.18 8.89
CA ALA A 758 -22.68 -54.40 9.67
C ALA A 758 -21.46 -54.36 10.59
N ASP A 759 -20.32 -53.89 10.08
CA ASP A 759 -19.06 -53.81 10.84
C ASP A 759 -19.19 -52.84 12.04
N LEU A 760 -19.92 -51.72 11.88
CA LEU A 760 -20.17 -50.76 12.97
C LEU A 760 -21.05 -51.30 14.10
N THR A 761 -21.75 -52.42 13.91
CA THR A 761 -22.51 -53.03 15.02
C THR A 761 -21.62 -53.52 16.16
N GLU A 762 -20.33 -53.75 15.89
CA GLU A 762 -19.32 -54.09 16.90
C GLU A 762 -18.84 -52.85 17.70
N PHE A 763 -19.19 -51.63 17.25
CA PHE A 763 -18.75 -50.35 17.80
C PHE A 763 -19.94 -49.41 18.08
N PRO A 764 -20.72 -49.64 19.15
CA PRO A 764 -22.01 -48.94 19.38
C PRO A 764 -21.88 -47.42 19.60
N ASP A 765 -20.70 -46.95 20.00
CA ASP A 765 -20.39 -45.54 20.26
C ASP A 765 -19.81 -44.81 19.03
N VAL A 766 -19.63 -45.52 17.90
CA VAL A 766 -19.22 -44.95 16.60
C VAL A 766 -20.44 -44.80 15.71
N VAL A 767 -20.64 -43.59 15.17
CA VAL A 767 -21.76 -43.27 14.27
C VAL A 767 -21.27 -42.88 12.88
N MET A 768 -22.07 -43.17 11.86
CA MET A 768 -21.88 -42.60 10.52
C MET A 768 -22.36 -41.14 10.52
N ALA A 769 -21.43 -40.21 10.68
CA ALA A 769 -21.73 -38.77 10.70
C ALA A 769 -22.16 -38.25 9.32
N ASN A 770 -21.51 -38.72 8.24
CA ASN A 770 -21.82 -38.26 6.88
C ASN A 770 -21.65 -39.36 5.84
N LEU A 771 -22.59 -39.46 4.90
CA LEU A 771 -22.45 -40.25 3.67
C LEU A 771 -22.17 -39.30 2.50
N ASN A 772 -20.90 -39.10 2.15
CA ASN A 772 -20.50 -38.11 1.13
C ASN A 772 -20.77 -38.61 -0.31
N TYR A 773 -20.51 -39.90 -0.57
CA TYR A 773 -20.92 -40.58 -1.79
C TYR A 773 -20.95 -42.10 -1.56
N LYS A 774 -21.38 -42.89 -2.56
CA LYS A 774 -21.58 -44.35 -2.44
C LYS A 774 -20.40 -45.17 -1.88
N LYS A 775 -19.18 -44.64 -1.88
CA LYS A 775 -17.99 -45.32 -1.32
C LYS A 775 -17.22 -44.50 -0.30
N GLN A 776 -17.77 -43.40 0.19
CA GLN A 776 -17.13 -42.61 1.24
C GLN A 776 -18.15 -42.18 2.28
N VAL A 777 -17.80 -42.51 3.51
CA VAL A 777 -18.53 -42.17 4.71
C VAL A 777 -17.55 -41.57 5.71
N VAL A 778 -18.06 -40.75 6.61
CA VAL A 778 -17.29 -40.20 7.73
C VAL A 778 -17.87 -40.80 9.00
N LEU A 779 -17.01 -41.45 9.78
CA LEU A 779 -17.33 -41.95 11.10
C LEU A 779 -17.02 -40.88 12.15
N ALA A 780 -17.79 -40.84 13.23
CA ALA A 780 -17.55 -39.98 14.39
C ALA A 780 -17.84 -40.76 15.69
N GLY A 781 -17.05 -40.52 16.72
CA GLY A 781 -17.17 -41.20 18.01
C GLY A 781 -16.06 -40.78 18.96
N GLN A 782 -15.95 -41.46 20.10
CA GLN A 782 -14.78 -41.30 20.97
C GLN A 782 -13.51 -41.69 20.22
N THR A 783 -12.40 -41.02 20.53
CA THR A 783 -11.13 -41.22 19.82
C THR A 783 -10.64 -42.67 19.93
N ALA A 784 -10.80 -43.30 21.08
CA ALA A 784 -10.42 -44.70 21.28
C ALA A 784 -11.26 -45.66 20.40
N ASP A 785 -12.57 -45.44 20.34
CA ASP A 785 -13.48 -46.31 19.57
C ASP A 785 -13.27 -46.14 18.06
N ILE A 786 -12.98 -44.91 17.60
CA ILE A 786 -12.63 -44.63 16.20
C ILE A 786 -11.30 -45.25 15.79
N LEU A 787 -10.33 -45.37 16.69
CA LEU A 787 -9.06 -46.06 16.41
C LEU A 787 -9.21 -47.59 16.38
N GLN A 788 -10.22 -48.11 17.09
CA GLN A 788 -10.50 -49.54 17.15
C GLN A 788 -11.34 -50.02 15.95
N ALA A 789 -12.28 -49.19 15.49
CA ALA A 789 -13.08 -49.38 14.27
C ALA A 789 -12.24 -49.16 13.00
#